data_AF-A0A746IXW2-F1
#
_entry.id   AF-A0A746IXW2-F1
#
_cell.length_a   1.000
_cell.length_b   1.000
_cell.length_c   1.000
_cell.angle_alpha   90.00
_cell.angle_beta   90.00
_cell.angle_gamma   90.00
#
_symmetry.space_group_name_H-M   'P 1'
#
loop_
_entity.id
_entity.type
_entity.pdbx_description
1 polymer ?
#
loop_
_entity_poly.entity_id
_entity_poly.type
_entity_poly.pdbx_seq_one_letter_code
_entity_poly.pdbx_strand_id
1 'polypeptide(L)'
;MTNPLLTSFSLPPFSAIKPEHVVPAVTKALADCRAAVEGVVAHGAPYSWENLCQPLAEADNVLGRIFSPISHLNSVKNSPELREAYEQTLPLLSEYSTWVGQHEGLYNAYRDLRDGDHYATLNTAQKKAVDNALRDFELSGIGLPKEKQQRYGEIATRLSELGNQYSNNVLDATMGWTKLITDEAELAGMPESALAAAKAQAEAKEQEGYLLTLDIPSYLPVMTYCDNQALREEMYRAYSTRASDQGPNAGKWDNSPVMEEILALRHELAQLLGFENYAHESLATKMAENPQQVLDFLTDLAKRARPQREKELAQLRAFAKAEFGVEELQPWDIAYYSEKQKQHLYSISDEQLRPYFPENKAVNGLFEVVKRIYGITAKERTDVDVWHPEVRFFELYDENNELRGSFYLDLYAREHKRGGAWMDDCVGQMRKADGTLQKPVAYLTCNFNRPVNGKPALFTHDEVITLFHEFGHGLHHMLTRIETAGVSGISGVPWDAVELPSQFMENWCWEPEALAFISGHYETGEPLPKELLDKMLAAKNYQAALFILRQLEFGLFDFRLHAEFNPQQGAKILETLFEIKKQVAVVPSPTWGRFPHAFSHIFAGGYAAGYYSYLWADVLAADAYSRFEEEGIFNRETGQSFLDNILTRGGSEEPMELFKRFRGREPQLDAMLEHYGIKG
;
A
#
# COMPACT_ATOMS: atom_id res chain seq x y z
N MET A 1 -30.23 -22.75 -1.96
CA MET A 1 -29.43 -22.40 -0.76
C MET A 1 -29.41 -20.89 -0.64
N THR A 2 -29.48 -20.36 0.57
CA THR A 2 -29.40 -18.91 0.82
C THR A 2 -27.97 -18.43 0.57
N ASN A 3 -27.78 -17.38 -0.23
CA ASN A 3 -26.45 -16.80 -0.46
C ASN A 3 -25.97 -16.08 0.81
N PRO A 4 -24.84 -16.47 1.42
CA PRO A 4 -24.38 -15.90 2.70
C PRO A 4 -24.02 -14.41 2.59
N LEU A 5 -23.60 -13.95 1.41
CA LEU A 5 -23.29 -12.53 1.17
C LEU A 5 -24.55 -11.65 1.16
N LEU A 6 -25.71 -12.23 0.88
CA LEU A 6 -27.00 -11.51 0.88
C LEU A 6 -27.73 -11.58 2.23
N THR A 7 -27.14 -12.26 3.22
CA THR A 7 -27.66 -12.27 4.60
C THR A 7 -26.97 -11.18 5.41
N SER A 8 -27.68 -10.58 6.36
CA SER A 8 -27.06 -9.59 7.25
C SER A 8 -26.02 -10.25 8.14
N PHE A 9 -24.79 -9.72 8.13
CA PHE A 9 -23.68 -10.12 9.01
C PHE A 9 -22.99 -8.87 9.56
N SER A 10 -22.39 -8.96 10.76
CA SER A 10 -21.58 -7.87 11.34
C SER A 10 -20.14 -7.90 10.82
N LEU A 11 -19.55 -9.09 10.73
CA LEU A 11 -18.25 -9.40 10.14
C LEU A 11 -18.44 -10.40 8.98
N PRO A 12 -17.59 -10.39 7.95
CA PRO A 12 -17.78 -11.28 6.80
C PRO A 12 -17.75 -12.78 7.17
N PRO A 13 -18.68 -13.59 6.64
CA PRO A 13 -18.73 -15.03 6.90
C PRO A 13 -17.75 -15.80 5.97
N PHE A 14 -16.45 -15.55 6.11
CA PHE A 14 -15.40 -16.03 5.19
C PHE A 14 -15.47 -17.53 4.88
N SER A 15 -15.73 -18.38 5.87
CA SER A 15 -15.82 -19.83 5.69
C SER A 15 -17.00 -20.27 4.81
N ALA A 16 -18.03 -19.43 4.67
CA ALA A 16 -19.23 -19.70 3.89
C ALA A 16 -19.19 -19.09 2.47
N ILE A 17 -18.28 -18.16 2.19
CA ILE A 17 -18.16 -17.52 0.88
C ILE A 17 -17.58 -18.55 -0.11
N LYS A 18 -18.24 -18.69 -1.26
CA LYS A 18 -17.84 -19.59 -2.35
C LYS A 18 -17.92 -18.87 -3.68
N PRO A 19 -17.16 -19.31 -4.71
CA PRO A 19 -17.18 -18.67 -6.03
C PRO A 19 -18.59 -18.51 -6.61
N GLU A 20 -19.47 -19.51 -6.48
CA GLU A 20 -20.84 -19.46 -6.99
C GLU A 20 -21.74 -18.41 -6.30
N HIS A 21 -21.32 -17.87 -5.16
CA HIS A 21 -22.06 -16.81 -4.44
C HIS A 21 -21.74 -15.40 -4.95
N VAL A 22 -20.58 -15.22 -5.58
CA VAL A 22 -19.99 -13.90 -5.91
C VAL A 22 -20.88 -13.11 -6.88
N VAL A 23 -21.03 -13.62 -8.11
CA VAL A 23 -21.76 -12.91 -9.18
C VAL A 23 -23.23 -12.64 -8.80
N PRO A 24 -24.00 -13.61 -8.25
CA PRO A 24 -25.38 -13.35 -7.84
C PRO A 24 -25.50 -12.31 -6.72
N ALA A 25 -24.57 -12.28 -5.76
CA ALA A 25 -24.61 -11.32 -4.66
C ALA A 25 -24.33 -9.90 -5.16
N VAL A 26 -23.27 -9.72 -5.95
CA VAL A 26 -22.90 -8.42 -6.53
C VAL A 26 -24.01 -7.91 -7.44
N THR A 27 -24.55 -8.75 -8.32
CA THR A 27 -25.65 -8.36 -9.23
C THR A 27 -26.88 -7.86 -8.47
N LYS A 28 -27.25 -8.56 -7.37
CA LYS A 28 -28.39 -8.14 -6.55
C LYS A 28 -28.12 -6.82 -5.84
N ALA A 29 -26.94 -6.65 -5.25
CA ALA A 29 -26.55 -5.42 -4.56
C ALA A 29 -26.54 -4.22 -5.51
N LEU A 30 -26.00 -4.38 -6.72
CA LEU A 30 -26.01 -3.35 -7.75
C LEU A 30 -27.43 -2.94 -8.17
N ALA A 31 -28.34 -3.91 -8.32
CA ALA A 31 -29.74 -3.62 -8.60
C ALA A 31 -30.41 -2.83 -7.48
N ASP A 32 -30.10 -3.15 -6.22
CA ASP A 32 -30.62 -2.42 -5.06
C ASP A 32 -30.07 -0.99 -5.00
N CYS A 33 -28.79 -0.79 -5.31
CA CYS A 33 -28.21 0.55 -5.34
C CYS A 33 -28.81 1.41 -6.46
N ARG A 34 -29.08 0.83 -7.64
CA ARG A 34 -29.81 1.54 -8.71
C ARG A 34 -31.22 1.92 -8.28
N ALA A 35 -31.93 1.01 -7.63
CA ALA A 35 -33.27 1.28 -7.11
C ALA A 35 -33.26 2.39 -6.04
N ALA A 36 -32.22 2.45 -5.20
CA ALA A 36 -32.04 3.52 -4.24
C ALA A 36 -31.82 4.87 -4.94
N VAL A 37 -30.93 4.94 -5.95
CA VAL A 37 -30.71 6.14 -6.77
C VAL A 37 -31.99 6.63 -7.43
N GLU A 38 -32.70 5.75 -8.14
CA GLU A 38 -33.96 6.12 -8.80
C GLU A 38 -35.04 6.55 -7.80
N GLY A 39 -35.08 5.89 -6.63
CA GLY A 39 -35.99 6.23 -5.55
C GLY A 39 -35.75 7.62 -4.97
N VAL A 40 -34.50 7.98 -4.67
CA VAL A 40 -34.17 9.32 -4.14
C VAL A 40 -34.38 10.40 -5.19
N VAL A 41 -34.05 10.15 -6.45
CA VAL A 41 -34.28 11.11 -7.54
C VAL A 41 -35.79 11.35 -7.73
N ALA A 42 -36.60 10.28 -7.73
CA ALA A 42 -38.05 10.37 -7.88
C ALA A 42 -38.77 11.07 -6.70
N HIS A 43 -38.15 11.18 -5.53
CA HIS A 43 -38.68 11.94 -4.40
C HIS A 43 -38.88 13.42 -4.74
N GLY A 44 -37.96 14.01 -5.52
CA GLY A 44 -37.97 15.41 -5.93
C GLY A 44 -37.51 16.40 -4.86
N ALA A 45 -37.19 17.62 -5.29
CA ALA A 45 -36.74 18.72 -4.43
C ALA A 45 -37.84 19.20 -3.45
N PRO A 46 -37.49 19.80 -2.29
CA PRO A 46 -36.13 20.17 -1.87
C PRO A 46 -35.31 18.96 -1.40
N TYR A 47 -34.07 18.85 -1.88
CA TYR A 47 -33.15 17.81 -1.43
C TYR A 47 -32.43 18.22 -0.14
N SER A 48 -32.24 17.24 0.74
CA SER A 48 -31.63 17.32 2.06
C SER A 48 -30.66 16.14 2.25
N TRP A 49 -29.88 16.13 3.32
CA TRP A 49 -29.02 14.98 3.61
C TRP A 49 -29.84 13.69 3.78
N GLU A 50 -30.96 13.78 4.48
CA GLU A 50 -31.77 12.64 4.91
C GLU A 50 -32.52 11.98 3.75
N ASN A 51 -32.95 12.75 2.74
CA ASN A 51 -33.70 12.22 1.59
C ASN A 51 -32.83 11.97 0.33
N LEU A 52 -31.58 12.43 0.31
CA LEU A 52 -30.64 12.23 -0.79
C LEU A 52 -29.41 11.41 -0.37
N CYS A 53 -28.54 11.96 0.47
CA CYS A 53 -27.22 11.39 0.75
C CYS A 53 -27.28 10.14 1.64
N GLN A 54 -28.09 10.17 2.71
CA GLN A 54 -28.15 9.07 3.68
C GLN A 54 -28.63 7.75 3.06
N PRO A 55 -29.74 7.70 2.27
CA PRO A 55 -30.20 6.45 1.67
C PRO A 55 -29.20 5.87 0.66
N LEU A 56 -28.50 6.74 -0.09
CA LEU A 56 -27.45 6.33 -1.03
C LEU A 56 -26.26 5.73 -0.31
N ALA A 57 -25.75 6.41 0.72
CA ALA A 57 -24.64 5.91 1.52
C ALA A 57 -24.93 4.55 2.16
N GLU A 58 -26.18 4.29 2.57
CA GLU A 58 -26.57 2.99 3.11
C GLU A 58 -26.66 1.89 2.06
N ALA A 59 -27.15 2.20 0.85
CA ALA A 59 -27.17 1.26 -0.26
C ALA A 59 -25.74 0.90 -0.70
N ASP A 60 -24.88 1.91 -0.87
CA ASP A 60 -23.47 1.73 -1.23
C ASP A 60 -22.71 0.94 -0.15
N ASN A 61 -23.00 1.20 1.13
CA ASN A 61 -22.44 0.43 2.23
C ASN A 61 -22.82 -1.06 2.16
N VAL A 62 -24.03 -1.42 1.70
CA VAL A 62 -24.40 -2.84 1.50
C VAL A 62 -23.56 -3.46 0.39
N LEU A 63 -23.40 -2.78 -0.75
CA LEU A 63 -22.52 -3.22 -1.83
C LEU A 63 -21.07 -3.40 -1.35
N GLY A 64 -20.53 -2.42 -0.63
CA GLY A 64 -19.18 -2.46 -0.06
C GLY A 64 -18.99 -3.64 0.90
N ARG A 65 -19.95 -3.89 1.80
CA ARG A 65 -19.92 -5.03 2.73
C ARG A 65 -19.94 -6.39 2.02
N ILE A 66 -20.50 -6.47 0.81
CA ILE A 66 -20.51 -7.67 -0.02
C ILE A 66 -19.19 -7.81 -0.77
N PHE A 67 -18.74 -6.74 -1.44
CA PHE A 67 -17.61 -6.80 -2.35
C PHE A 67 -16.25 -6.79 -1.65
N SER A 68 -16.10 -6.07 -0.53
CA SER A 68 -14.86 -6.03 0.25
C SER A 68 -14.31 -7.43 0.59
N PRO A 69 -15.07 -8.37 1.20
CA PRO A 69 -14.54 -9.71 1.47
C PRO A 69 -14.29 -10.55 0.20
N ILE A 70 -14.98 -10.29 -0.92
CA ILE A 70 -14.70 -10.96 -2.20
C ILE A 70 -13.34 -10.50 -2.74
N SER A 71 -13.12 -9.19 -2.84
CA SER A 71 -11.86 -8.58 -3.28
C SER A 71 -10.70 -9.01 -2.39
N HIS A 72 -10.93 -9.02 -1.07
CA HIS A 72 -9.95 -9.47 -0.10
C HIS A 72 -9.55 -10.93 -0.34
N LEU A 73 -10.52 -11.85 -0.45
CA LEU A 73 -10.24 -13.26 -0.75
C LEU A 73 -9.50 -13.44 -2.09
N ASN A 74 -9.84 -12.66 -3.12
CA ASN A 74 -9.13 -12.68 -4.40
C ASN A 74 -7.65 -12.31 -4.25
N SER A 75 -7.31 -11.46 -3.26
CA SER A 75 -5.95 -11.00 -2.97
C SER A 75 -5.16 -11.93 -2.03
N VAL A 76 -5.82 -12.62 -1.09
CA VAL A 76 -5.14 -13.39 -0.03
C VAL A 76 -5.33 -14.91 -0.10
N LYS A 77 -6.24 -15.36 -0.95
CA LYS A 77 -6.63 -16.76 -1.14
C LYS A 77 -7.13 -17.00 -2.58
N ASN A 78 -6.37 -16.53 -3.56
CA ASN A 78 -6.71 -16.61 -4.98
C ASN A 78 -6.88 -18.07 -5.42
N SER A 79 -7.88 -18.36 -6.26
CA SER A 79 -8.02 -19.65 -6.95
C SER A 79 -8.55 -19.41 -8.36
N PRO A 80 -8.39 -20.36 -9.30
CA PRO A 80 -8.96 -20.23 -10.64
C PRO A 80 -10.46 -19.91 -10.62
N GLU A 81 -11.23 -20.60 -9.78
CA GLU A 81 -12.68 -20.44 -9.68
C GLU A 81 -13.07 -19.10 -9.05
N LEU A 82 -12.37 -18.67 -8.00
CA LEU A 82 -12.62 -17.37 -7.37
C LEU A 82 -12.22 -16.23 -8.31
N ARG A 83 -11.10 -16.37 -9.02
CA ARG A 83 -10.59 -15.41 -9.99
C ARG A 83 -11.59 -15.22 -11.13
N GLU A 84 -12.11 -16.32 -11.70
CA GLU A 84 -13.14 -16.27 -12.74
C GLU A 84 -14.42 -15.59 -12.25
N ALA A 85 -14.87 -15.91 -11.03
CA ALA A 85 -16.05 -15.28 -10.44
C ALA A 85 -15.85 -13.79 -10.16
N TYR A 86 -14.66 -13.40 -9.69
CA TYR A 86 -14.27 -12.01 -9.47
C TYR A 86 -14.23 -11.22 -10.79
N GLU A 87 -13.59 -11.78 -11.82
CA GLU A 87 -13.48 -11.18 -13.16
C GLU A 87 -14.85 -10.88 -13.77
N GLN A 88 -15.83 -11.76 -13.59
CA GLN A 88 -17.20 -11.53 -14.05
C GLN A 88 -17.90 -10.34 -13.36
N THR A 89 -17.42 -9.91 -12.18
CA THR A 89 -18.00 -8.76 -11.47
C THR A 89 -17.42 -7.42 -11.89
N LEU A 90 -16.19 -7.40 -12.45
CA LEU A 90 -15.50 -6.14 -12.79
C LEU A 90 -16.26 -5.28 -13.81
N PRO A 91 -16.81 -5.85 -14.91
CA PRO A 91 -17.62 -5.06 -15.84
C PRO A 91 -18.91 -4.55 -15.22
N LEU A 92 -19.54 -5.34 -14.33
CA LEU A 92 -20.79 -4.95 -13.66
C LEU A 92 -20.57 -3.76 -12.72
N LEU A 93 -19.48 -3.78 -11.96
CA LEU A 93 -19.09 -2.70 -11.05
C LEU A 93 -18.70 -1.44 -11.83
N SER A 94 -17.93 -1.60 -12.91
CA SER A 94 -17.50 -0.48 -13.76
C SER A 94 -18.68 0.20 -14.46
N GLU A 95 -19.62 -0.59 -14.98
CA GLU A 95 -20.85 -0.08 -15.59
C GLU A 95 -21.72 0.64 -14.57
N TYR A 96 -21.89 0.08 -13.37
CA TYR A 96 -22.62 0.75 -12.29
C TYR A 96 -21.97 2.06 -11.85
N SER A 97 -20.66 2.07 -11.61
CA SER A 97 -19.93 3.28 -11.20
C SER A 97 -20.04 4.37 -12.27
N THR A 98 -19.89 4.01 -13.55
CA THR A 98 -20.09 4.94 -14.68
C THR A 98 -21.52 5.46 -14.71
N TRP A 99 -22.51 4.58 -14.56
CA TRP A 99 -23.92 4.96 -14.55
C TRP A 99 -24.24 5.94 -13.43
N VAL A 100 -23.78 5.68 -12.20
CA VAL A 100 -23.95 6.60 -11.06
C VAL A 100 -23.27 7.94 -11.36
N GLY A 101 -21.99 7.93 -11.74
CA GLY A 101 -21.21 9.15 -11.99
C GLY A 101 -21.70 9.98 -13.19
N GLN A 102 -22.53 9.41 -14.06
CA GLN A 102 -23.12 10.09 -15.22
C GLN A 102 -24.66 10.24 -15.11
N HIS A 103 -25.22 9.99 -13.93
CA HIS A 103 -26.66 10.10 -13.71
C HIS A 103 -27.11 11.56 -13.55
N GLU A 104 -27.66 12.14 -14.61
CA GLU A 104 -28.08 13.56 -14.66
C GLU A 104 -29.06 13.94 -13.54
N GLY A 105 -30.08 13.13 -13.29
CA GLY A 105 -31.05 13.40 -12.21
C GLY A 105 -30.41 13.44 -10.81
N LEU A 106 -29.36 12.63 -10.59
CA LEU A 106 -28.67 12.53 -9.32
C LEU A 106 -27.70 13.70 -9.15
N TYR A 107 -26.94 14.03 -10.21
CA TYR A 107 -26.10 15.23 -10.23
C TYR A 107 -26.90 16.49 -9.93
N ASN A 108 -28.06 16.66 -10.58
CA ASN A 108 -28.95 17.79 -10.33
C ASN A 108 -29.51 17.80 -8.91
N ALA A 109 -29.78 16.64 -8.30
CA ALA A 109 -30.20 16.55 -6.90
C ALA A 109 -29.08 16.98 -5.94
N TYR A 110 -27.83 16.57 -6.19
CA TYR A 110 -26.67 17.04 -5.42
C TYR A 110 -26.43 18.55 -5.60
N ARG A 111 -26.64 19.09 -6.80
CA ARG A 111 -26.57 20.54 -7.07
C ARG A 111 -27.64 21.30 -6.31
N ASP A 112 -28.89 20.85 -6.36
CA ASP A 112 -30.00 21.45 -5.60
C ASP A 112 -29.71 21.45 -4.10
N LEU A 113 -29.24 20.31 -3.54
CA LEU A 113 -28.81 20.27 -2.16
C LEU A 113 -27.71 21.31 -1.90
N ARG A 114 -26.65 21.33 -2.71
CA ARG A 114 -25.47 22.19 -2.54
C ARG A 114 -25.76 23.69 -2.65
N ASP A 115 -26.69 24.06 -3.52
CA ASP A 115 -27.05 25.46 -3.81
C ASP A 115 -28.25 25.95 -2.99
N GLY A 116 -28.99 25.03 -2.35
CA GLY A 116 -30.15 25.31 -1.53
C GLY A 116 -29.86 25.54 -0.04
N ASP A 117 -30.91 25.88 0.71
CA ASP A 117 -30.83 26.24 2.13
C ASP A 117 -30.37 25.07 3.03
N HIS A 118 -30.62 23.82 2.62
CA HIS A 118 -30.25 22.63 3.39
C HIS A 118 -28.73 22.40 3.45
N TYR A 119 -27.94 22.88 2.49
CA TYR A 119 -26.47 22.76 2.57
C TYR A 119 -25.92 23.54 3.76
N ALA A 120 -26.49 24.71 4.07
CA ALA A 120 -26.02 25.54 5.19
C ALA A 120 -26.13 24.81 6.54
N THR A 121 -27.11 23.91 6.69
CA THR A 121 -27.33 23.12 7.91
C THR A 121 -26.42 21.90 8.05
N LEU A 122 -25.74 21.50 6.98
CA LEU A 122 -24.82 20.37 6.99
C LEU A 122 -23.58 20.66 7.85
N ASN A 123 -23.10 19.62 8.54
CA ASN A 123 -21.81 19.68 9.22
C ASN A 123 -20.64 19.63 8.23
N THR A 124 -19.41 19.86 8.69
CA THR A 124 -18.21 19.91 7.85
C THR A 124 -18.01 18.64 7.00
N ALA A 125 -18.16 17.46 7.61
CA ALA A 125 -17.98 16.18 6.90
C ALA A 125 -19.05 15.96 5.83
N GLN A 126 -20.31 16.29 6.13
CA GLN A 126 -21.41 16.21 5.17
C GLN A 126 -21.22 17.19 3.99
N LYS A 127 -20.78 18.42 4.26
CA LYS A 127 -20.45 19.41 3.22
C LYS A 127 -19.34 18.88 2.31
N LYS A 128 -18.24 18.42 2.90
CA LYS A 128 -17.11 17.86 2.16
C LYS A 128 -17.51 16.65 1.33
N ALA A 129 -18.37 15.77 1.85
CA ALA A 129 -18.90 14.63 1.09
C ALA A 129 -19.75 15.06 -0.12
N VAL A 130 -20.60 16.08 0.03
CA VAL A 130 -21.38 16.67 -1.08
C VAL A 130 -20.47 17.31 -2.12
N ASP A 131 -19.47 18.08 -1.68
CA ASP A 131 -18.51 18.75 -2.56
C ASP A 131 -17.65 17.74 -3.34
N ASN A 132 -17.17 16.70 -2.65
CA ASN A 132 -16.44 15.59 -3.28
C ASN A 132 -17.33 14.86 -4.29
N ALA A 133 -18.58 14.54 -3.95
CA ALA A 133 -19.50 13.88 -4.88
C ALA A 133 -19.68 14.71 -6.15
N LEU A 134 -19.89 16.03 -6.04
CA LEU A 134 -20.03 16.93 -7.20
C LEU A 134 -18.76 16.96 -8.07
N ARG A 135 -17.58 17.06 -7.46
CA ARG A 135 -16.30 16.93 -8.17
C ARG A 135 -16.22 15.58 -8.88
N ASP A 136 -16.60 14.49 -8.21
CA ASP A 136 -16.48 13.13 -8.75
C ASP A 136 -17.47 12.87 -9.88
N PHE A 137 -18.64 13.53 -9.91
CA PHE A 137 -19.54 13.58 -11.09
C PHE A 137 -18.84 14.23 -12.29
N GLU A 138 -18.15 15.35 -12.08
CA GLU A 138 -17.40 16.05 -13.13
C GLU A 138 -16.26 15.17 -13.67
N LEU A 139 -15.50 14.53 -12.78
CA LEU A 139 -14.44 13.58 -13.12
C LEU A 139 -14.99 12.28 -13.74
N SER A 140 -16.26 11.96 -13.53
CA SER A 140 -16.96 10.86 -14.23
C SER A 140 -17.51 11.26 -15.60
N GLY A 141 -17.29 12.51 -16.03
CA GLY A 141 -17.70 13.00 -17.33
C GLY A 141 -19.19 13.34 -17.44
N ILE A 142 -19.87 13.68 -16.34
CA ILE A 142 -21.29 14.09 -16.38
C ILE A 142 -21.55 15.24 -17.39
N GLY A 143 -20.59 16.15 -17.55
CA GLY A 143 -20.68 17.27 -18.49
C GLY A 143 -20.40 16.92 -19.95
N LEU A 144 -20.04 15.68 -20.26
CA LEU A 144 -19.71 15.25 -21.62
C LEU A 144 -20.97 14.99 -22.46
N PRO A 145 -20.90 15.20 -23.80
CA PRO A 145 -21.91 14.69 -24.72
C PRO A 145 -22.10 13.17 -24.58
N LYS A 146 -23.31 12.66 -24.83
CA LYS A 146 -23.68 11.24 -24.64
C LYS A 146 -22.72 10.24 -25.31
N GLU A 147 -22.23 10.56 -26.51
CA GLU A 147 -21.25 9.72 -27.23
C GLU A 147 -19.92 9.61 -26.48
N LYS A 148 -19.45 10.72 -25.88
CA LYS A 148 -18.21 10.75 -25.08
C LYS A 148 -18.42 10.11 -23.70
N GLN A 149 -19.62 10.22 -23.11
CA GLN A 149 -20.00 9.51 -21.89
C GLN A 149 -19.93 7.99 -22.07
N GLN A 150 -20.46 7.47 -23.19
CA GLN A 150 -20.36 6.06 -23.53
C GLN A 150 -18.88 5.64 -23.67
N ARG A 151 -18.07 6.42 -24.39
CA ARG A 151 -16.64 6.13 -24.55
C ARG A 151 -15.89 6.13 -23.21
N TYR A 152 -16.19 7.07 -22.32
CA TYR A 152 -15.65 7.08 -20.95
C TYR A 152 -15.94 5.76 -20.23
N GLY A 153 -17.19 5.27 -20.29
CA GLY A 153 -17.58 4.01 -19.65
C GLY A 153 -16.88 2.77 -20.22
N GLU A 154 -16.71 2.72 -21.55
CA GLU A 154 -15.92 1.67 -22.21
C GLU A 154 -14.46 1.67 -21.74
N ILE A 155 -13.84 2.85 -21.65
CA ILE A 155 -12.47 3.01 -21.19
C ILE A 155 -12.34 2.60 -19.71
N ALA A 156 -13.22 3.07 -18.84
CA ALA A 156 -13.19 2.76 -17.41
C ALA A 156 -13.31 1.24 -17.16
N THR A 157 -14.23 0.58 -17.85
CA THR A 157 -14.40 -0.87 -17.79
C THR A 157 -13.13 -1.59 -18.25
N ARG A 158 -12.56 -1.18 -19.38
CA ARG A 158 -11.36 -1.81 -19.93
C ARG A 158 -10.14 -1.62 -19.03
N LEU A 159 -9.98 -0.44 -18.41
CA LEU A 159 -8.92 -0.19 -17.43
C LEU A 159 -9.04 -1.10 -16.19
N SER A 160 -10.26 -1.35 -15.71
CA SER A 160 -10.50 -2.29 -14.59
C SER A 160 -10.09 -3.72 -14.94
N GLU A 161 -10.42 -4.19 -16.15
CA GLU A 161 -10.03 -5.52 -16.63
C GLU A 161 -8.51 -5.65 -16.76
N LEU A 162 -7.86 -4.64 -17.37
CA LEU A 162 -6.41 -4.61 -17.59
C LEU A 162 -5.63 -4.58 -16.27
N GLY A 163 -6.10 -3.82 -15.27
CA GLY A 163 -5.49 -3.79 -13.94
C GLY A 163 -5.54 -5.15 -13.25
N ASN A 164 -6.67 -5.85 -13.31
CA ASN A 164 -6.79 -7.21 -12.78
C ASN A 164 -5.92 -8.20 -13.55
N GLN A 165 -5.90 -8.14 -14.89
CA GLN A 165 -5.02 -8.96 -15.73
C GLN A 165 -3.55 -8.75 -15.37
N TYR A 166 -3.12 -7.50 -15.21
CA TYR A 166 -1.76 -7.14 -14.83
C TYR A 166 -1.37 -7.80 -13.49
N SER A 167 -2.22 -7.66 -12.47
CA SER A 167 -1.98 -8.25 -11.14
C SER A 167 -1.91 -9.78 -11.19
N ASN A 168 -2.81 -10.43 -11.94
CA ASN A 168 -2.82 -11.87 -12.11
C ASN A 168 -1.55 -12.37 -12.82
N ASN A 169 -1.10 -11.66 -13.87
CA ASN A 169 0.15 -11.98 -14.56
C ASN A 169 1.37 -11.89 -13.62
N VAL A 170 1.42 -10.90 -12.73
CA VAL A 170 2.52 -10.77 -11.74
C VAL A 170 2.49 -11.91 -10.71
N LEU A 171 1.31 -12.26 -10.21
CA LEU A 171 1.13 -13.37 -9.27
C LEU A 171 1.56 -14.69 -9.92
N ASP A 172 1.05 -14.98 -11.11
CA ASP A 172 1.34 -16.21 -11.83
C ASP A 172 2.82 -16.28 -12.26
N ALA A 173 3.45 -15.16 -12.64
CA ALA A 173 4.87 -15.11 -12.96
C ALA A 173 5.77 -15.30 -11.73
N THR A 174 5.32 -14.86 -10.54
CA THR A 174 6.04 -15.07 -9.27
C THR A 174 5.98 -16.54 -8.87
N MET A 175 4.79 -17.15 -8.93
CA MET A 175 4.58 -18.57 -8.63
C MET A 175 5.17 -19.51 -9.70
N GLY A 176 5.27 -19.03 -10.94
CA GLY A 176 5.70 -19.79 -12.11
C GLY A 176 7.20 -20.07 -12.18
N TRP A 177 7.98 -19.66 -11.19
CA TRP A 177 9.41 -19.93 -11.10
C TRP A 177 9.73 -20.57 -9.75
N THR A 178 10.44 -21.69 -9.81
CA THR A 178 11.03 -22.34 -8.64
C THR A 178 12.40 -22.90 -9.00
N LYS A 179 13.27 -23.03 -7.99
CA LYS A 179 14.58 -23.69 -8.13
C LYS A 179 14.79 -24.64 -6.97
N LEU A 180 14.80 -25.94 -7.26
CA LEU A 180 15.17 -26.97 -6.30
C LEU A 180 16.69 -27.10 -6.27
N ILE A 181 17.28 -26.94 -5.09
CA ILE A 181 18.70 -27.13 -4.82
C ILE A 181 18.87 -28.35 -3.92
N THR A 182 19.62 -29.35 -4.39
CA THR A 182 19.89 -30.58 -3.64
C THR A 182 21.28 -30.61 -3.02
N ASP A 183 22.22 -29.83 -3.56
CA ASP A 183 23.53 -29.62 -2.97
C ASP A 183 23.51 -28.36 -2.08
N GLU A 184 23.54 -28.56 -0.76
CA GLU A 184 23.55 -27.47 0.22
C GLU A 184 24.76 -26.53 0.05
N ALA A 185 25.87 -27.01 -0.53
CA ALA A 185 27.05 -26.16 -0.78
C ALA A 185 26.76 -25.01 -1.76
N GLU A 186 25.76 -25.15 -2.64
CA GLU A 186 25.33 -24.06 -3.53
C GLU A 186 24.62 -22.92 -2.78
N LEU A 187 24.20 -23.16 -1.54
CA LEU A 187 23.52 -22.22 -0.65
C LEU A 187 24.46 -21.63 0.42
N ALA A 188 25.78 -21.77 0.25
CA ALA A 188 26.76 -21.20 1.16
C ALA A 188 26.46 -19.71 1.45
N GLY A 189 26.59 -19.32 2.73
CA GLY A 189 26.31 -17.97 3.21
C GLY A 189 24.84 -17.71 3.58
N MET A 190 23.89 -18.53 3.11
CA MET A 190 22.47 -18.38 3.45
C MET A 190 22.21 -18.53 4.96
N PRO A 191 21.33 -17.71 5.57
CA PRO A 191 20.97 -17.86 6.96
C PRO A 191 20.22 -19.17 7.23
N GLU A 192 20.40 -19.73 8.44
CA GLU A 192 19.70 -20.96 8.87
C GLU A 192 18.17 -20.83 8.75
N SER A 193 17.64 -19.63 9.05
CA SER A 193 16.23 -19.29 8.93
C SER A 193 15.71 -19.46 7.49
N ALA A 194 16.45 -18.95 6.51
CA ALA A 194 16.12 -19.04 5.10
C ALA A 194 16.30 -20.46 4.55
N LEU A 195 17.34 -21.19 4.98
CA LEU A 195 17.54 -22.61 4.64
C LEU A 195 16.39 -23.47 5.17
N ALA A 196 15.97 -23.26 6.41
CA ALA A 196 14.85 -23.97 7.01
C ALA A 196 13.54 -23.68 6.28
N ALA A 197 13.30 -22.43 5.90
CA ALA A 197 12.13 -22.05 5.10
C ALA A 197 12.14 -22.72 3.71
N ALA A 198 13.26 -22.67 2.99
CA ALA A 198 13.40 -23.32 1.68
C ALA A 198 13.22 -24.84 1.75
N LYS A 199 13.71 -25.48 2.82
CA LYS A 199 13.51 -26.90 3.08
C LYS A 199 12.04 -27.23 3.35
N ALA A 200 11.37 -26.46 4.21
CA ALA A 200 9.95 -26.61 4.48
C ALA A 200 9.09 -26.44 3.21
N GLN A 201 9.49 -25.54 2.30
CA GLN A 201 8.84 -25.39 1.00
C GLN A 201 9.02 -26.62 0.10
N ALA A 202 10.22 -27.21 0.07
CA ALA A 202 10.46 -28.45 -0.67
C ALA A 202 9.60 -29.60 -0.11
N GLU A 203 9.58 -29.77 1.22
CA GLU A 203 8.78 -30.79 1.91
C GLU A 203 7.28 -30.61 1.65
N ALA A 204 6.77 -29.38 1.65
CA ALA A 204 5.39 -29.07 1.32
C ALA A 204 5.00 -29.41 -0.13
N LYS A 205 5.99 -29.51 -1.03
CA LYS A 205 5.84 -29.95 -2.42
C LYS A 205 6.25 -31.41 -2.64
N GLU A 206 6.48 -32.17 -1.56
CA GLU A 206 6.92 -33.56 -1.59
C GLU A 206 8.27 -33.75 -2.34
N GLN A 207 9.16 -32.77 -2.23
CA GLN A 207 10.49 -32.75 -2.84
C GLN A 207 11.60 -32.80 -1.78
N GLU A 208 12.71 -33.49 -2.09
CA GLU A 208 13.90 -33.50 -1.24
C GLU A 208 14.88 -32.38 -1.66
N GLY A 209 15.31 -31.57 -0.70
CA GLY A 209 16.26 -30.47 -0.90
C GLY A 209 15.73 -29.14 -0.37
N TYR A 210 16.11 -28.05 -1.04
CA TYR A 210 15.75 -26.67 -0.71
C TYR A 210 15.05 -26.03 -1.91
N LEU A 211 13.79 -25.64 -1.76
CA LEU A 211 13.00 -25.04 -2.83
C LEU A 211 13.00 -23.51 -2.69
N LEU A 212 13.62 -22.83 -3.65
CA LEU A 212 13.63 -21.37 -3.75
C LEU A 212 12.51 -20.88 -4.66
N THR A 213 11.89 -19.75 -4.31
CA THR A 213 10.82 -19.08 -5.07
C THR A 213 11.15 -17.59 -5.28
N LEU A 214 10.27 -16.87 -5.98
CA LEU A 214 10.41 -15.42 -6.18
C LEU A 214 9.64 -14.57 -5.14
N ASP A 215 9.02 -15.21 -4.15
CA ASP A 215 8.43 -14.49 -3.01
C ASP A 215 9.55 -13.78 -2.24
N ILE A 216 9.29 -12.56 -1.76
CA ILE A 216 10.30 -11.72 -1.10
C ILE A 216 11.05 -12.46 0.03
N PRO A 217 10.37 -13.24 0.91
CA PRO A 217 11.06 -14.02 1.95
C PRO A 217 12.01 -15.10 1.44
N SER A 218 11.88 -15.56 0.19
CA SER A 218 12.80 -16.50 -0.45
C SER A 218 13.86 -15.78 -1.30
N TYR A 219 13.45 -14.77 -2.08
CA TYR A 219 14.31 -14.01 -2.97
C TYR A 219 15.34 -13.16 -2.23
N LEU A 220 14.92 -12.38 -1.24
CA LEU A 220 15.78 -11.39 -0.59
C LEU A 220 16.96 -12.04 0.17
N PRO A 221 16.80 -13.15 0.91
CA PRO A 221 17.94 -13.81 1.54
C PRO A 221 19.00 -14.28 0.55
N VAL A 222 18.61 -14.78 -0.63
CA VAL A 222 19.57 -15.19 -1.67
C VAL A 222 20.34 -13.99 -2.17
N MET A 223 19.66 -12.89 -2.48
CA MET A 223 20.31 -11.67 -2.97
C MET A 223 21.26 -11.02 -1.95
N THR A 224 20.99 -11.22 -0.66
CA THR A 224 21.66 -10.53 0.43
C THR A 224 22.82 -11.36 1.01
N TYR A 225 22.69 -12.69 1.07
CA TYR A 225 23.59 -13.54 1.85
C TYR A 225 24.25 -14.67 1.06
N CYS A 226 23.65 -15.17 -0.02
CA CYS A 226 24.19 -16.32 -0.72
C CYS A 226 25.52 -15.98 -1.40
N ASP A 227 26.59 -16.70 -1.07
CA ASP A 227 27.93 -16.49 -1.62
C ASP A 227 28.01 -16.89 -3.11
N ASN A 228 27.12 -17.78 -3.56
CA ASN A 228 27.03 -18.23 -4.94
C ASN A 228 26.49 -17.12 -5.87
N GLN A 229 27.41 -16.38 -6.52
CA GLN A 229 27.07 -15.29 -7.43
C GLN A 229 26.20 -15.74 -8.62
N ALA A 230 26.42 -16.94 -9.15
CA ALA A 230 25.64 -17.46 -10.28
C ALA A 230 24.17 -17.67 -9.89
N LEU A 231 23.91 -18.16 -8.68
CA LEU A 231 22.56 -18.28 -8.15
C LEU A 231 21.91 -16.91 -7.93
N ARG A 232 22.66 -15.92 -7.39
CA ARG A 232 22.18 -14.54 -7.27
C ARG A 232 21.81 -13.94 -8.64
N GLU A 233 22.64 -14.16 -9.66
CA GLU A 233 22.35 -13.70 -11.03
C GLU A 233 21.09 -14.37 -11.59
N GLU A 234 20.96 -15.70 -11.45
CA GLU A 234 19.80 -16.46 -11.93
C GLU A 234 18.50 -15.95 -11.30
N MET A 235 18.47 -15.80 -9.97
CA MET A 235 17.30 -15.32 -9.24
C MET A 235 17.00 -13.85 -9.53
N TYR A 236 18.02 -12.99 -9.57
CA TYR A 236 17.85 -11.58 -9.91
C TYR A 236 17.25 -11.43 -11.31
N ARG A 237 17.72 -12.22 -12.29
CA ARG A 237 17.16 -12.23 -13.63
C ARG A 237 15.71 -12.69 -13.62
N ALA A 238 15.41 -13.81 -12.97
CA ALA A 238 14.04 -14.33 -12.87
C ALA A 238 13.07 -13.31 -12.24
N TYR A 239 13.48 -12.68 -11.13
CA TYR A 239 12.68 -11.68 -10.42
C TYR A 239 12.46 -10.39 -11.22
N SER A 240 13.53 -9.87 -11.84
CA SER A 240 13.52 -8.60 -12.57
C SER A 240 12.88 -8.70 -13.96
N THR A 241 12.50 -9.90 -14.39
CA THR A 241 11.80 -10.18 -15.66
C THR A 241 10.44 -10.85 -15.47
N ARG A 242 9.87 -10.80 -14.26
CA ARG A 242 8.51 -11.32 -14.02
C ARG A 242 7.51 -10.62 -14.94
N ALA A 243 6.54 -11.41 -15.41
CA ALA A 243 5.43 -10.96 -16.25
C ALA A 243 5.87 -10.19 -17.50
N SER A 244 6.94 -10.63 -18.18
CA SER A 244 7.53 -9.88 -19.30
C SER A 244 7.88 -10.73 -20.52
N ASP A 245 8.34 -10.08 -21.57
CA ASP A 245 8.95 -10.64 -22.78
C ASP A 245 10.35 -11.24 -22.53
N GLN A 246 10.88 -11.18 -21.30
CA GLN A 246 12.23 -11.61 -20.95
C GLN A 246 12.25 -12.67 -19.85
N GLY A 247 13.38 -13.38 -19.75
CA GLY A 247 13.67 -14.32 -18.66
C GLY A 247 13.09 -15.73 -18.84
N PRO A 248 13.02 -16.53 -17.76
CA PRO A 248 12.73 -17.96 -17.85
C PRO A 248 11.31 -18.28 -18.35
N ASN A 249 10.37 -17.34 -18.17
CA ASN A 249 8.97 -17.48 -18.56
C ASN A 249 8.55 -16.44 -19.63
N ALA A 250 9.50 -15.99 -20.46
CA ALA A 250 9.30 -14.95 -21.46
C ALA A 250 8.03 -15.18 -22.31
N GLY A 251 7.19 -14.15 -22.41
CA GLY A 251 5.98 -14.16 -23.26
C GLY A 251 4.77 -14.91 -22.69
N LYS A 252 4.89 -15.64 -21.57
CA LYS A 252 3.79 -16.42 -21.00
C LYS A 252 2.74 -15.57 -20.29
N TRP A 253 3.19 -14.57 -19.52
CA TRP A 253 2.37 -13.64 -18.72
C TRP A 253 2.80 -12.20 -18.99
N ASP A 254 3.07 -11.86 -20.26
CA ASP A 254 3.69 -10.60 -20.62
C ASP A 254 2.74 -9.40 -20.45
N ASN A 255 3.14 -8.48 -19.57
CA ASN A 255 2.44 -7.23 -19.29
C ASN A 255 2.78 -6.10 -20.27
N SER A 256 3.69 -6.29 -21.25
CA SER A 256 4.01 -5.27 -22.27
C SER A 256 2.76 -4.70 -22.96
N PRO A 257 1.90 -5.52 -23.61
CA PRO A 257 0.71 -5.01 -24.27
C PRO A 257 -0.32 -4.43 -23.28
N VAL A 258 -0.39 -5.00 -22.07
CA VAL A 258 -1.32 -4.54 -21.03
C VAL A 258 -0.97 -3.13 -20.59
N MET A 259 0.31 -2.84 -20.32
CA MET A 259 0.75 -1.50 -19.92
C MET A 259 0.60 -0.47 -21.04
N GLU A 260 0.90 -0.83 -22.28
CA GLU A 260 0.71 0.06 -23.44
C GLU A 260 -0.75 0.48 -23.59
N GLU A 261 -1.68 -0.47 -23.47
CA GLU A 261 -3.12 -0.21 -23.54
C GLU A 261 -3.58 0.65 -22.35
N ILE A 262 -3.14 0.34 -21.12
CA ILE A 262 -3.47 1.14 -19.93
C ILE A 262 -3.08 2.62 -20.12
N LEU A 263 -1.86 2.90 -20.60
CA LEU A 263 -1.37 4.27 -20.76
C LEU A 263 -2.13 5.03 -21.86
N ALA A 264 -2.41 4.36 -22.98
CA ALA A 264 -3.20 4.95 -24.06
C ALA A 264 -4.62 5.29 -23.57
N LEU A 265 -5.27 4.36 -22.86
CA LEU A 265 -6.61 4.54 -22.33
C LEU A 265 -6.68 5.61 -21.25
N ARG A 266 -5.71 5.67 -20.33
CA ARG A 266 -5.61 6.74 -19.32
C ARG A 266 -5.44 8.11 -19.95
N HIS A 267 -4.60 8.22 -20.97
CA HIS A 267 -4.44 9.48 -21.69
C HIS A 267 -5.72 9.88 -22.45
N GLU A 268 -6.38 8.93 -23.12
CA GLU A 268 -7.66 9.17 -23.78
C GLU A 268 -8.74 9.63 -22.79
N LEU A 269 -8.83 8.99 -21.62
CA LEU A 269 -9.75 9.35 -20.54
C LEU A 269 -9.55 10.80 -20.09
N ALA A 270 -8.31 11.17 -19.80
CA ALA A 270 -7.95 12.54 -19.41
C ALA A 270 -8.36 13.57 -20.48
N GLN A 271 -8.08 13.27 -21.76
CA GLN A 271 -8.45 14.12 -22.89
C GLN A 271 -9.96 14.25 -23.06
N LEU A 272 -10.73 13.18 -22.80
CA LEU A 272 -12.19 13.25 -22.82
C LEU A 272 -12.71 14.24 -21.78
N LEU A 273 -12.15 14.19 -20.56
CA LEU A 273 -12.49 15.06 -19.44
C LEU A 273 -11.95 16.50 -19.57
N GLY A 274 -11.12 16.77 -20.59
CA GLY A 274 -10.57 18.11 -20.85
C GLY A 274 -9.24 18.40 -20.14
N PHE A 275 -8.61 17.40 -19.53
CA PHE A 275 -7.25 17.50 -19.01
C PHE A 275 -6.21 17.32 -20.12
N GLU A 276 -5.04 17.93 -19.95
CA GLU A 276 -3.92 17.78 -20.90
C GLU A 276 -3.34 16.36 -20.91
N ASN A 277 -3.33 15.70 -19.76
CA ASN A 277 -2.79 14.35 -19.60
C ASN A 277 -3.32 13.73 -18.30
N TYR A 278 -3.03 12.44 -18.10
CA TYR A 278 -3.52 11.70 -16.93
C TYR A 278 -2.91 12.20 -15.61
N ALA A 279 -1.73 12.82 -15.63
CA ALA A 279 -1.17 13.41 -14.42
C ALA A 279 -2.01 14.60 -13.92
N HIS A 280 -2.49 15.47 -14.82
CA HIS A 280 -3.41 16.54 -14.45
C HIS A 280 -4.74 16.02 -13.89
N GLU A 281 -5.30 14.98 -14.51
CA GLU A 281 -6.52 14.32 -14.02
C GLU A 281 -6.30 13.73 -12.62
N SER A 282 -5.21 12.98 -12.43
CA SER A 282 -4.85 12.33 -11.16
C SER A 282 -4.66 13.34 -10.02
N LEU A 283 -4.15 14.54 -10.32
CA LEU A 283 -3.94 15.59 -9.32
C LEU A 283 -5.24 16.30 -8.88
N ALA A 284 -6.35 16.19 -9.63
CA ALA A 284 -7.61 16.86 -9.30
C ALA A 284 -8.23 16.41 -7.95
N THR A 285 -7.74 15.30 -7.39
CA THR A 285 -8.17 14.75 -6.08
C THR A 285 -7.05 14.71 -5.05
N LYS A 286 -5.89 15.31 -5.34
CA LYS A 286 -4.68 15.30 -4.51
C LYS A 286 -4.35 16.71 -3.97
N MET A 287 -3.36 16.81 -3.08
CA MET A 287 -2.87 18.07 -2.53
C MET A 287 -2.01 18.84 -3.52
N ALA A 288 -1.17 18.15 -4.29
CA ALA A 288 -0.33 18.81 -5.28
C ALA A 288 -1.20 19.43 -6.39
N GLU A 289 -0.94 20.70 -6.70
CA GLU A 289 -1.83 21.54 -7.49
C GLU A 289 -1.66 21.33 -9.01
N ASN A 290 -0.46 20.96 -9.44
CA ASN A 290 -0.13 20.78 -10.85
C ASN A 290 1.09 19.86 -11.08
N PRO A 291 1.26 19.29 -12.28
CA PRO A 291 2.35 18.37 -12.57
C PRO A 291 3.75 18.97 -12.40
N GLN A 292 3.94 20.26 -12.68
CA GLN A 292 5.25 20.90 -12.54
C GLN A 292 5.70 20.92 -11.07
N GLN A 293 4.79 21.17 -10.13
CA GLN A 293 5.08 21.14 -8.69
C GLN A 293 5.63 19.78 -8.25
N VAL A 294 5.04 18.67 -8.73
CA VAL A 294 5.51 17.31 -8.42
C VAL A 294 6.87 17.03 -9.04
N LEU A 295 7.06 17.41 -10.31
CA LEU A 295 8.34 17.25 -10.99
C LEU A 295 9.45 18.07 -10.32
N ASP A 296 9.18 19.31 -9.92
CA ASP A 296 10.13 20.17 -9.21
C ASP A 296 10.50 19.56 -7.85
N PHE A 297 9.52 19.05 -7.10
CA PHE A 297 9.75 18.35 -5.84
C PHE A 297 10.68 17.14 -6.00
N LEU A 298 10.35 16.23 -6.94
CA LEU A 298 11.14 15.01 -7.17
C LEU A 298 12.56 15.34 -7.68
N THR A 299 12.68 16.32 -8.58
CA THR A 299 13.97 16.69 -9.15
C THR A 299 14.86 17.46 -8.17
N ASP A 300 14.30 18.31 -7.29
CA ASP A 300 15.07 18.96 -6.22
C ASP A 300 15.59 17.94 -5.21
N LEU A 301 14.75 16.98 -4.78
CA LEU A 301 15.18 15.92 -3.87
C LEU A 301 16.26 15.04 -4.51
N ALA A 302 16.12 14.69 -5.79
CA ALA A 302 17.15 13.96 -6.54
C ALA A 302 18.48 14.73 -6.59
N LYS A 303 18.42 16.04 -6.82
CA LYS A 303 19.62 16.91 -6.86
C LYS A 303 20.34 16.94 -5.52
N ARG A 304 19.61 17.04 -4.40
CA ARG A 304 20.18 17.08 -3.04
C ARG A 304 20.80 15.75 -2.62
N ALA A 305 20.14 14.64 -2.94
CA ALA A 305 20.57 13.32 -2.49
C ALA A 305 21.64 12.68 -3.40
N ARG A 306 21.80 13.15 -4.65
CA ARG A 306 22.76 12.60 -5.62
C ARG A 306 24.24 12.60 -5.17
N PRO A 307 24.82 13.69 -4.63
CA PRO A 307 26.22 13.70 -4.23
C PRO A 307 26.54 12.64 -3.17
N GLN A 308 25.64 12.46 -2.20
CA GLN A 308 25.80 11.45 -1.15
C GLN A 308 25.69 10.04 -1.72
N ARG A 309 24.75 9.79 -2.63
CA ARG A 309 24.64 8.50 -3.32
C ARG A 309 25.91 8.13 -4.08
N GLU A 310 26.47 9.06 -4.86
CA GLU A 310 27.68 8.78 -5.66
C GLU A 310 28.85 8.38 -4.74
N LYS A 311 28.94 9.01 -3.57
CA LYS A 311 29.90 8.66 -2.52
C LYS A 311 29.62 7.26 -1.95
N GLU A 312 28.39 6.96 -1.57
CA GLU A 312 27.99 5.65 -1.01
C GLU A 312 28.30 4.51 -1.98
N LEU A 313 27.98 4.65 -3.28
CA LEU A 313 28.29 3.64 -4.28
C LEU A 313 29.80 3.50 -4.53
N ALA A 314 30.55 4.60 -4.53
CA ALA A 314 32.01 4.56 -4.65
C ALA A 314 32.65 3.84 -3.46
N GLN A 315 32.13 4.06 -2.24
CA GLN A 315 32.56 3.35 -1.04
C GLN A 315 32.26 1.86 -1.15
N LEU A 316 31.08 1.47 -1.65
CA LEU A 316 30.73 0.06 -1.86
C LEU A 316 31.66 -0.62 -2.88
N ARG A 317 31.92 0.03 -4.02
CA ARG A 317 32.86 -0.49 -5.04
C ARG A 317 34.28 -0.63 -4.49
N ALA A 318 34.76 0.38 -3.75
CA ALA A 318 36.09 0.34 -3.14
C ALA A 318 36.21 -0.80 -2.13
N PHE A 319 35.17 -1.00 -1.31
CA PHE A 319 35.11 -2.10 -0.35
C PHE A 319 35.12 -3.47 -1.03
N ALA A 320 34.26 -3.69 -2.03
CA ALA A 320 34.19 -4.94 -2.76
C ALA A 320 35.53 -5.29 -3.45
N LYS A 321 36.21 -4.27 -4.00
CA LYS A 321 37.54 -4.43 -4.58
C LYS A 321 38.61 -4.76 -3.54
N ALA A 322 38.65 -4.03 -2.42
CA ALA A 322 39.68 -4.18 -1.40
C ALA A 322 39.57 -5.51 -0.64
N GLU A 323 38.36 -5.91 -0.26
CA GLU A 323 38.12 -7.07 0.60
C GLU A 323 37.86 -8.37 -0.18
N PHE A 324 37.33 -8.27 -1.42
CA PHE A 324 36.91 -9.45 -2.21
C PHE A 324 37.52 -9.51 -3.61
N GLY A 325 38.34 -8.53 -4.00
CA GLY A 325 38.96 -8.50 -5.34
C GLY A 325 37.97 -8.30 -6.48
N VAL A 326 36.77 -7.78 -6.21
CA VAL A 326 35.74 -7.54 -7.23
C VAL A 326 35.94 -6.18 -7.88
N GLU A 327 36.34 -6.19 -9.15
CA GLU A 327 36.61 -4.98 -9.93
C GLU A 327 35.34 -4.26 -10.39
N GLU A 328 34.26 -5.02 -10.68
CA GLU A 328 33.00 -4.48 -11.15
C GLU A 328 31.82 -5.14 -10.43
N LEU A 329 30.92 -4.31 -9.89
CA LEU A 329 29.69 -4.75 -9.24
C LEU A 329 28.57 -4.86 -10.26
N GLN A 330 28.00 -6.06 -10.39
CA GLN A 330 26.77 -6.27 -11.14
C GLN A 330 25.55 -5.95 -10.27
N PRO A 331 24.35 -5.78 -10.86
CA PRO A 331 23.14 -5.46 -10.10
C PRO A 331 22.79 -6.50 -9.03
N TRP A 332 23.04 -7.78 -9.31
CA TRP A 332 22.86 -8.90 -8.37
C TRP A 332 23.93 -9.00 -7.29
N ASP A 333 24.95 -8.13 -7.33
CA ASP A 333 25.99 -8.04 -6.32
C ASP A 333 25.74 -6.92 -5.30
N ILE A 334 24.88 -5.95 -5.63
CA ILE A 334 24.69 -4.74 -4.81
C ILE A 334 24.18 -5.07 -3.41
N ALA A 335 23.11 -5.85 -3.29
CA ALA A 335 22.55 -6.23 -1.98
C ALA A 335 23.58 -7.03 -1.17
N TYR A 336 24.20 -8.04 -1.78
CA TYR A 336 25.22 -8.89 -1.17
C TYR A 336 26.39 -8.10 -0.60
N TYR A 337 27.06 -7.27 -1.40
CA TYR A 337 28.21 -6.50 -0.91
C TYR A 337 27.78 -5.35 0.00
N SER A 338 26.57 -4.82 -0.14
CA SER A 338 26.06 -3.81 0.80
C SER A 338 25.88 -4.40 2.17
N GLU A 339 25.41 -5.65 2.28
CA GLU A 339 25.33 -6.37 3.54
C GLU A 339 26.73 -6.69 4.10
N LYS A 340 27.66 -7.20 3.28
CA LYS A 340 29.06 -7.42 3.72
C LYS A 340 29.72 -6.12 4.22
N GLN A 341 29.49 -5.01 3.55
CA GLN A 341 30.01 -3.70 3.96
C GLN A 341 29.33 -3.20 5.24
N LYS A 342 28.01 -3.37 5.37
CA LYS A 342 27.25 -3.04 6.61
C LYS A 342 27.84 -3.79 7.80
N GLN A 343 28.05 -5.10 7.64
CA GLN A 343 28.68 -5.95 8.65
C GLN A 343 30.11 -5.52 8.96
N HIS A 344 30.92 -5.18 7.95
CA HIS A 344 32.29 -4.72 8.16
C HIS A 344 32.36 -3.39 8.93
N LEU A 345 31.52 -2.42 8.58
CA LEU A 345 31.54 -1.08 9.18
C LEU A 345 30.91 -1.03 10.56
N TYR A 346 29.81 -1.76 10.77
CA TYR A 346 28.99 -1.63 11.98
C TYR A 346 28.98 -2.89 12.85
N SER A 347 29.57 -4.01 12.37
CA SER A 347 29.57 -5.30 13.09
C SER A 347 28.15 -5.74 13.49
N ILE A 348 27.19 -5.55 12.58
CA ILE A 348 25.78 -5.91 12.74
C ILE A 348 25.21 -6.50 11.45
N SER A 349 24.31 -7.47 11.58
CA SER A 349 23.47 -8.00 10.51
C SER A 349 22.03 -8.17 10.97
N ASP A 350 21.10 -8.25 10.03
CA ASP A 350 19.68 -8.42 10.35
C ASP A 350 19.44 -9.80 10.99
N GLU A 351 20.23 -10.82 10.61
CA GLU A 351 20.17 -12.14 11.23
C GLU A 351 20.66 -12.17 12.68
N GLN A 352 21.57 -11.28 13.09
CA GLN A 352 21.95 -11.14 14.49
C GLN A 352 20.85 -10.49 15.32
N LEU A 353 20.06 -9.61 14.70
CA LEU A 353 18.93 -8.93 15.33
C LEU A 353 17.66 -9.78 15.37
N ARG A 354 17.47 -10.65 14.38
CA ARG A 354 16.28 -11.46 14.17
C ARG A 354 15.77 -12.24 15.41
N PRO A 355 16.63 -12.88 16.22
CA PRO A 355 16.19 -13.52 17.47
C PRO A 355 15.51 -12.59 18.47
N TYR A 356 15.72 -11.28 18.37
CA TYR A 356 15.16 -10.26 19.26
C TYR A 356 13.84 -9.67 18.76
N PHE A 357 13.37 -10.03 17.58
CA PHE A 357 12.09 -9.57 17.04
C PHE A 357 11.12 -10.73 16.78
N PRO A 358 10.77 -11.55 17.79
CA PRO A 358 9.70 -12.51 17.63
C PRO A 358 8.36 -11.78 17.45
N GLU A 359 7.50 -12.31 16.58
CA GLU A 359 6.21 -11.69 16.23
C GLU A 359 5.44 -11.19 17.45
N ASN A 360 5.25 -12.05 18.45
CA ASN A 360 4.48 -11.70 19.64
C ASN A 360 5.07 -10.51 20.41
N LYS A 361 6.39 -10.29 20.37
CA LYS A 361 7.01 -9.11 20.98
C LYS A 361 6.80 -7.88 20.11
N ALA A 362 7.03 -7.98 18.81
CA ALA A 362 6.86 -6.86 17.89
C ALA A 362 5.40 -6.35 17.87
N VAL A 363 4.42 -7.25 17.76
CA VAL A 363 2.98 -6.92 17.75
C VAL A 363 2.53 -6.32 19.08
N ASN A 364 2.93 -6.89 20.21
CA ASN A 364 2.59 -6.32 21.52
C ASN A 364 3.30 -4.98 21.78
N GLY A 365 4.53 -4.83 21.28
CA GLY A 365 5.27 -3.57 21.35
C GLY A 365 4.59 -2.46 20.56
N LEU A 366 4.13 -2.76 19.34
CA LEU A 366 3.28 -1.86 18.56
C LEU A 366 2.04 -1.39 19.36
N PHE A 367 1.32 -2.33 19.98
CA PHE A 367 0.15 -1.97 20.81
C PHE A 367 0.53 -1.13 22.03
N GLU A 368 1.69 -1.38 22.64
CA GLU A 368 2.18 -0.58 23.77
C GLU A 368 2.57 0.84 23.33
N VAL A 369 3.20 1.03 22.16
CA VAL A 369 3.45 2.36 21.59
C VAL A 369 2.14 3.12 21.45
N VAL A 370 1.17 2.50 20.78
CA VAL A 370 -0.15 3.09 20.50
C VAL A 370 -0.93 3.42 21.77
N LYS A 371 -0.83 2.57 22.78
CA LYS A 371 -1.38 2.85 24.11
C LYS A 371 -0.75 4.07 24.76
N ARG A 372 0.58 4.22 24.69
CA ARG A 372 1.28 5.36 25.31
C ARG A 372 0.97 6.68 24.62
N ILE A 373 0.95 6.71 23.29
CA ILE A 373 0.76 7.96 22.55
C ILE A 373 -0.73 8.32 22.38
N TYR A 374 -1.63 7.33 22.23
CA TYR A 374 -3.05 7.57 21.93
C TYR A 374 -4.02 7.09 23.02
N GLY A 375 -3.57 6.38 24.06
CA GLY A 375 -4.48 5.79 25.05
C GLY A 375 -5.33 4.64 24.51
N ILE A 376 -4.94 4.03 23.37
CA ILE A 376 -5.71 2.96 22.72
C ILE A 376 -5.15 1.59 23.09
N THR A 377 -6.01 0.67 23.52
CA THR A 377 -5.65 -0.71 23.89
C THR A 377 -6.22 -1.72 22.90
N ALA A 378 -5.40 -2.64 22.41
CA ALA A 378 -5.83 -3.75 21.58
C ALA A 378 -6.22 -4.98 22.42
N LYS A 379 -7.29 -5.68 22.02
CA LYS A 379 -7.73 -6.95 22.62
C LYS A 379 -7.99 -7.97 21.52
N GLU A 380 -7.38 -9.14 21.62
CA GLU A 380 -7.56 -10.23 20.64
C GLU A 380 -8.89 -10.95 20.84
N ARG A 381 -9.53 -11.36 19.73
CA ARG A 381 -10.69 -12.24 19.72
C ARG A 381 -10.44 -13.43 18.80
N THR A 382 -10.83 -14.61 19.27
CA THR A 382 -10.62 -15.89 18.57
C THR A 382 -11.93 -16.52 18.07
N ASP A 383 -13.07 -15.88 18.32
CA ASP A 383 -14.42 -16.33 17.94
C ASP A 383 -14.90 -15.72 16.60
N VAL A 384 -13.97 -15.22 15.79
CA VAL A 384 -14.22 -14.55 14.51
C VAL A 384 -13.94 -15.50 13.35
N ASP A 385 -14.83 -15.52 12.35
CA ASP A 385 -14.63 -16.29 11.11
C ASP A 385 -13.49 -15.67 10.28
N VAL A 386 -12.56 -16.51 9.81
CA VAL A 386 -11.34 -16.10 9.10
C VAL A 386 -11.07 -17.00 7.90
N TRP A 387 -10.38 -16.48 6.89
CA TRP A 387 -10.10 -17.21 5.63
C TRP A 387 -8.91 -18.17 5.72
N HIS A 388 -8.03 -17.99 6.71
CA HIS A 388 -6.82 -18.77 6.93
C HIS A 388 -6.53 -18.90 8.43
N PRO A 389 -6.06 -20.05 8.94
CA PRO A 389 -5.87 -20.30 10.38
C PRO A 389 -4.79 -19.43 11.05
N GLU A 390 -3.91 -18.81 10.27
CA GLU A 390 -2.87 -17.89 10.77
C GLU A 390 -3.39 -16.44 10.92
N VAL A 391 -4.63 -16.16 10.52
CA VAL A 391 -5.22 -14.83 10.64
C VAL A 391 -5.69 -14.61 12.08
N ARG A 392 -5.34 -13.45 12.63
CA ARG A 392 -5.75 -13.02 13.98
C ARG A 392 -6.71 -11.85 13.87
N PHE A 393 -7.55 -11.66 14.88
CA PHE A 393 -8.51 -10.54 14.92
C PHE A 393 -8.42 -9.79 16.24
N PHE A 394 -8.46 -8.46 16.16
CA PHE A 394 -8.31 -7.59 17.31
C PHE A 394 -9.35 -6.47 17.31
N GLU A 395 -9.69 -6.01 18.50
CA GLU A 395 -10.52 -4.85 18.77
C GLU A 395 -9.70 -3.76 19.47
N LEU A 396 -9.91 -2.50 19.09
CA LEU A 396 -9.25 -1.32 19.67
C LEU A 396 -10.20 -0.56 20.57
N TYR A 397 -9.80 -0.36 21.82
CA TYR A 397 -10.57 0.33 22.86
C TYR A 397 -9.87 1.62 23.30
N ASP A 398 -10.62 2.69 23.50
CA ASP A 398 -10.09 3.92 24.11
C ASP A 398 -10.03 3.85 25.65
N GLU A 399 -9.56 4.93 26.28
CA GLU A 399 -9.40 5.03 27.73
C GLU A 399 -10.74 4.97 28.50
N ASN A 400 -11.86 5.23 27.83
CA ASN A 400 -13.21 5.05 28.38
C ASN A 400 -13.75 3.64 28.15
N ASN A 401 -12.93 2.73 27.62
CA ASN A 401 -13.28 1.38 27.20
C ASN A 401 -14.38 1.38 26.12
N GLU A 402 -14.45 2.43 25.29
CA GLU A 402 -15.28 2.48 24.08
C GLU A 402 -14.58 1.74 22.93
N LEU A 403 -15.29 0.84 22.25
CA LEU A 403 -14.79 0.24 21.01
C LEU A 403 -14.65 1.32 19.92
N ARG A 404 -13.43 1.52 19.44
CA ARG A 404 -13.10 2.48 18.37
C ARG A 404 -13.19 1.84 16.99
N GLY A 405 -12.57 0.67 16.83
CA GLY A 405 -12.58 -0.12 15.60
C GLY A 405 -11.96 -1.50 15.80
N SER A 406 -11.85 -2.28 14.73
CA SER A 406 -11.30 -3.64 14.76
C SER A 406 -10.46 -3.94 13.52
N PHE A 407 -9.63 -4.99 13.56
CA PHE A 407 -8.87 -5.40 12.39
C PHE A 407 -8.55 -6.88 12.36
N TYR A 408 -8.42 -7.40 11.13
CA TYR A 408 -7.79 -8.68 10.84
C TYR A 408 -6.30 -8.47 10.58
N LEU A 409 -5.46 -9.39 11.07
CA LEU A 409 -4.01 -9.37 10.90
C LEU A 409 -3.55 -10.65 10.19
N ASP A 410 -2.98 -10.51 8.99
CA ASP A 410 -2.52 -11.61 8.11
C ASP A 410 -1.07 -11.39 7.67
N LEU A 411 -0.12 -11.88 8.46
CA LEU A 411 1.28 -11.47 8.39
C LEU A 411 2.13 -12.20 7.35
N TYR A 412 1.82 -13.45 7.02
CA TYR A 412 2.82 -14.31 6.37
C TYR A 412 2.64 -14.50 4.87
N ALA A 413 3.75 -14.70 4.17
CA ALA A 413 3.79 -15.06 2.75
C ALA A 413 3.32 -16.50 2.51
N ARG A 414 2.58 -16.72 1.43
CA ARG A 414 2.10 -18.04 1.00
C ARG A 414 1.70 -18.01 -0.47
N GLU A 415 1.61 -19.19 -1.09
CA GLU A 415 1.04 -19.32 -2.43
C GLU A 415 -0.37 -18.75 -2.48
N HIS A 416 -0.74 -18.20 -3.65
CA HIS A 416 -2.04 -17.59 -3.91
C HIS A 416 -2.37 -16.34 -3.09
N LYS A 417 -1.39 -15.78 -2.36
CA LYS A 417 -1.48 -14.45 -1.74
C LYS A 417 -0.65 -13.46 -2.56
N ARG A 418 -1.22 -12.29 -2.83
CA ARG A 418 -0.50 -11.18 -3.47
C ARG A 418 0.69 -10.76 -2.61
N GLY A 419 1.84 -10.50 -3.24
CA GLY A 419 3.03 -9.98 -2.56
C GLY A 419 2.89 -8.54 -2.06
N GLY A 420 3.85 -8.09 -1.24
CA GLY A 420 3.88 -6.75 -0.64
C GLY A 420 3.27 -6.70 0.77
N ALA A 421 2.94 -5.51 1.23
CA ALA A 421 2.14 -5.27 2.43
C ALA A 421 1.09 -4.20 2.09
N TRP A 422 -0.07 -4.27 2.73
CA TRP A 422 -1.14 -3.29 2.56
C TRP A 422 -2.15 -3.34 3.71
N MET A 423 -2.80 -2.20 3.91
CA MET A 423 -4.05 -2.05 4.63
C MET A 423 -5.21 -1.93 3.63
N ASP A 424 -6.35 -2.49 3.97
CA ASP A 424 -7.59 -2.36 3.20
C ASP A 424 -8.80 -2.25 4.13
N ASP A 425 -9.89 -1.64 3.68
CA ASP A 425 -11.09 -1.49 4.51
C ASP A 425 -12.05 -2.70 4.37
N CYS A 426 -12.42 -3.27 5.50
CA CYS A 426 -13.46 -4.31 5.58
C CYS A 426 -14.84 -3.68 5.75
N VAL A 427 -14.92 -2.70 6.65
CA VAL A 427 -16.14 -1.95 6.98
C VAL A 427 -15.73 -0.51 7.28
N GLY A 428 -16.39 0.47 6.67
CA GLY A 428 -16.25 1.89 7.00
C GLY A 428 -17.08 2.32 8.21
N GLN A 429 -16.62 3.34 8.95
CA GLN A 429 -17.45 3.97 9.99
C GLN A 429 -18.58 4.78 9.37
N MET A 430 -19.80 4.63 9.88
CA MET A 430 -20.97 5.35 9.37
C MET A 430 -22.07 5.46 10.43
N ARG A 431 -22.66 6.64 10.57
CA ARG A 431 -23.95 6.83 11.27
C ARG A 431 -25.07 6.39 10.33
N LYS A 432 -25.85 5.39 10.74
CA LYS A 432 -27.03 4.95 10.01
C LYS A 432 -28.24 5.86 10.31
N ALA A 433 -29.24 5.82 9.44
CA ALA A 433 -30.49 6.56 9.55
C ALA A 433 -31.27 6.23 10.82
N ASP A 434 -31.13 5.00 11.34
CA ASP A 434 -31.71 4.58 12.62
C ASP A 434 -30.95 5.11 13.85
N GLY A 435 -29.89 5.89 13.64
CA GLY A 435 -29.03 6.48 14.68
C GLY A 435 -27.91 5.56 15.16
N THR A 436 -27.86 4.30 14.74
CA THR A 436 -26.78 3.37 15.13
C THR A 436 -25.45 3.74 14.48
N LEU A 437 -24.35 3.53 15.20
CA LEU A 437 -23.00 3.72 14.67
C LEU A 437 -22.45 2.38 14.19
N GLN A 438 -22.20 2.26 12.89
CA GLN A 438 -21.37 1.20 12.34
C GLN A 438 -19.90 1.53 12.64
N LYS A 439 -19.20 0.60 13.29
CA LYS A 439 -17.78 0.76 13.63
C LYS A 439 -16.87 0.25 12.48
N PRO A 440 -15.69 0.87 12.29
CA PRO A 440 -14.79 0.50 11.21
C PRO A 440 -14.06 -0.81 11.50
N VAL A 441 -13.80 -1.58 10.43
CA VAL A 441 -12.99 -2.79 10.45
C VAL A 441 -11.95 -2.72 9.33
N ALA A 442 -10.69 -3.04 9.63
CA ALA A 442 -9.57 -3.07 8.67
C ALA A 442 -9.09 -4.49 8.38
N TYR A 443 -8.49 -4.69 7.21
CA TYR A 443 -7.57 -5.77 6.92
C TYR A 443 -6.14 -5.22 6.98
N LEU A 444 -5.24 -5.89 7.70
CA LEU A 444 -3.81 -5.60 7.71
C LEU A 444 -3.06 -6.83 7.19
N THR A 445 -2.42 -6.69 6.04
CA THR A 445 -1.81 -7.81 5.33
C THR A 445 -0.33 -7.54 5.07
N CYS A 446 0.53 -8.48 5.44
CA CYS A 446 1.96 -8.45 5.14
C CYS A 446 2.39 -9.76 4.47
N ASN A 447 3.67 -9.88 4.10
CA ASN A 447 4.25 -11.09 3.51
C ASN A 447 5.58 -11.46 4.19
N PHE A 448 5.54 -11.60 5.51
CA PHE A 448 6.69 -11.95 6.36
C PHE A 448 7.01 -13.44 6.33
N ASN A 449 8.16 -13.78 6.88
CA ASN A 449 8.57 -15.16 7.11
C ASN A 449 7.62 -15.89 8.07
N ARG A 450 7.25 -17.12 7.69
CA ARG A 450 6.41 -18.01 8.50
C ARG A 450 7.19 -18.60 9.68
N PRO A 451 6.49 -19.05 10.74
CA PRO A 451 7.07 -19.96 11.73
C PRO A 451 7.60 -21.25 11.06
N VAL A 452 8.80 -21.69 11.43
CA VAL A 452 9.43 -22.91 10.89
C VAL A 452 10.00 -23.76 12.04
N ASN A 453 9.92 -25.09 11.93
CA ASN A 453 10.49 -26.05 12.90
C ASN A 453 10.05 -25.82 14.36
N GLY A 454 8.81 -25.36 14.58
CA GLY A 454 8.28 -25.08 15.92
C GLY A 454 8.83 -23.81 16.58
N LYS A 455 9.71 -23.05 15.90
CA LYS A 455 10.13 -21.70 16.33
C LYS A 455 9.04 -20.68 15.97
N PRO A 456 8.84 -19.62 16.77
CA PRO A 456 7.94 -18.53 16.39
C PRO A 456 8.45 -17.83 15.13
N ALA A 457 7.59 -17.07 14.45
CA ALA A 457 8.04 -16.17 13.39
C ALA A 457 8.99 -15.13 13.99
N LEU A 458 10.16 -14.98 13.37
CA LEU A 458 11.20 -14.03 13.76
C LEU A 458 11.39 -13.02 12.63
N PHE A 459 11.13 -11.76 12.95
CA PHE A 459 11.15 -10.67 11.98
C PHE A 459 12.55 -10.08 11.86
N THR A 460 12.87 -9.65 10.65
CA THR A 460 13.87 -8.62 10.40
C THR A 460 13.37 -7.29 10.92
N HIS A 461 14.26 -6.32 11.13
CA HIS A 461 13.86 -4.98 11.56
C HIS A 461 12.96 -4.28 10.53
N ASP A 462 13.22 -4.47 9.23
CA ASP A 462 12.38 -3.97 8.14
C ASP A 462 10.95 -4.56 8.16
N GLU A 463 10.80 -5.84 8.51
CA GLU A 463 9.47 -6.45 8.70
C GLU A 463 8.73 -5.80 9.90
N VAL A 464 9.45 -5.40 10.97
CA VAL A 464 8.86 -4.63 12.08
C VAL A 464 8.44 -3.22 11.63
N ILE A 465 9.28 -2.52 10.85
CA ILE A 465 8.92 -1.22 10.26
C ILE A 465 7.67 -1.36 9.39
N THR A 466 7.62 -2.35 8.52
CA THR A 466 6.46 -2.64 7.67
C THR A 466 5.20 -2.89 8.50
N LEU A 467 5.29 -3.63 9.61
CA LEU A 467 4.16 -3.84 10.51
C LEU A 467 3.62 -2.52 11.08
N PHE A 468 4.51 -1.62 11.50
CA PHE A 468 4.12 -0.29 12.02
C PHE A 468 3.53 0.59 10.92
N HIS A 469 4.09 0.54 9.71
CA HIS A 469 3.57 1.24 8.53
C HIS A 469 2.11 0.87 8.27
N GLU A 470 1.81 -0.42 8.10
CA GLU A 470 0.44 -0.88 7.84
C GLU A 470 -0.49 -0.56 9.00
N PHE A 471 -0.01 -0.65 10.24
CA PHE A 471 -0.81 -0.29 11.40
C PHE A 471 -1.15 1.21 11.43
N GLY A 472 -0.28 2.08 10.93
CA GLY A 472 -0.56 3.51 10.81
C GLY A 472 -1.74 3.81 9.87
N HIS A 473 -1.81 3.15 8.71
CA HIS A 473 -3.03 3.18 7.87
C HIS A 473 -4.24 2.62 8.62
N GLY A 474 -4.06 1.49 9.31
CA GLY A 474 -5.10 0.86 10.13
C GLY A 474 -5.65 1.82 11.19
N LEU A 475 -4.80 2.57 11.88
CA LEU A 475 -5.17 3.57 12.87
C LEU A 475 -5.95 4.72 12.25
N HIS A 476 -5.55 5.20 11.07
CA HIS A 476 -6.25 6.27 10.37
C HIS A 476 -7.69 5.87 10.02
N HIS A 477 -7.90 4.61 9.60
CA HIS A 477 -9.23 4.07 9.37
C HIS A 477 -10.01 3.84 10.67
N MET A 478 -9.41 3.12 11.62
CA MET A 478 -10.11 2.60 12.80
C MET A 478 -10.39 3.64 13.88
N LEU A 479 -9.58 4.71 13.98
CA LEU A 479 -9.72 5.72 15.02
C LEU A 479 -10.55 6.94 14.60
N THR A 480 -10.99 6.98 13.35
CA THR A 480 -11.83 8.06 12.82
C THR A 480 -13.02 8.39 13.74
N ARG A 481 -13.35 9.67 13.88
CA ARG A 481 -14.59 10.15 14.54
C ARG A 481 -15.59 10.68 13.51
N ILE A 482 -15.26 10.60 12.21
CA ILE A 482 -16.16 10.97 11.12
C ILE A 482 -17.18 9.87 10.91
N GLU A 483 -18.44 10.25 10.83
CA GLU A 483 -19.56 9.31 10.72
C GLU A 483 -20.24 9.38 9.33
N THR A 484 -19.71 10.23 8.45
CA THR A 484 -20.13 10.39 7.06
C THR A 484 -19.29 9.47 6.18
N ALA A 485 -19.91 8.42 5.62
CA ALA A 485 -19.20 7.34 4.92
C ALA A 485 -18.19 7.84 3.86
N GLY A 486 -18.61 8.75 2.97
CA GLY A 486 -17.78 9.23 1.86
C GLY A 486 -16.51 10.01 2.27
N VAL A 487 -16.34 10.35 3.55
CA VAL A 487 -15.16 11.05 4.08
C VAL A 487 -14.66 10.46 5.40
N SER A 488 -15.07 9.23 5.72
CA SER A 488 -14.74 8.55 6.98
C SER A 488 -13.52 7.64 6.84
N GLY A 489 -12.71 7.54 7.90
CA GLY A 489 -11.48 6.77 7.88
C GLY A 489 -10.53 7.32 6.83
N ILE A 490 -10.08 6.48 5.91
CA ILE A 490 -9.23 6.89 4.79
C ILE A 490 -10.04 7.38 3.57
N SER A 491 -11.38 7.27 3.58
CA SER A 491 -12.22 7.73 2.47
C SER A 491 -12.14 9.24 2.32
N GLY A 492 -12.03 9.72 1.08
CA GLY A 492 -11.97 11.15 0.76
C GLY A 492 -10.67 11.84 1.17
N VAL A 493 -9.70 11.12 1.74
CA VAL A 493 -8.35 11.65 2.02
C VAL A 493 -7.57 11.74 0.69
N PRO A 494 -6.97 12.90 0.37
CA PRO A 494 -6.06 13.03 -0.76
C PRO A 494 -4.94 11.98 -0.75
N TRP A 495 -4.69 11.37 -1.90
CA TRP A 495 -3.78 10.21 -1.99
C TRP A 495 -2.33 10.53 -1.61
N ASP A 496 -1.89 11.77 -1.79
CA ASP A 496 -0.57 12.27 -1.38
C ASP A 496 -0.47 12.68 0.10
N ALA A 497 -1.54 12.45 0.88
CA ALA A 497 -1.56 12.55 2.34
C ALA A 497 -1.84 11.21 3.04
N VAL A 498 -2.30 10.19 2.32
CA VAL A 498 -2.75 8.92 2.93
C VAL A 498 -1.62 8.16 3.62
N GLU A 499 -0.38 8.36 3.15
CA GLU A 499 0.86 7.77 3.65
C GLU A 499 1.43 8.47 4.89
N LEU A 500 0.87 9.63 5.30
CA LEU A 500 1.37 10.35 6.48
C LEU A 500 1.25 9.48 7.75
N PRO A 501 0.08 8.92 8.12
CA PRO A 501 -0.03 8.12 9.33
C PRO A 501 0.77 6.81 9.31
N SER A 502 0.95 6.18 8.14
CA SER A 502 1.72 4.94 8.00
C SER A 502 3.20 5.20 8.25
N GLN A 503 3.81 6.10 7.47
CA GLN A 503 5.23 6.46 7.62
C GLN A 503 5.55 7.08 8.97
N PHE A 504 4.61 7.83 9.54
CA PHE A 504 4.76 8.41 10.87
C PHE A 504 5.01 7.34 11.95
N MET A 505 4.26 6.23 11.93
CA MET A 505 4.39 5.16 12.91
C MET A 505 5.74 4.42 12.84
N GLU A 506 6.40 4.42 11.68
CA GLU A 506 7.71 3.77 11.50
C GLU A 506 8.80 4.32 12.43
N ASN A 507 8.70 5.59 12.83
CA ASN A 507 9.74 6.26 13.62
C ASN A 507 9.98 5.60 14.98
N TRP A 508 8.95 5.05 15.64
CA TRP A 508 9.12 4.33 16.91
C TRP A 508 9.94 3.05 16.79
N CYS A 509 10.10 2.50 15.58
CA CYS A 509 10.99 1.36 15.35
C CYS A 509 12.47 1.73 15.48
N TRP A 510 12.80 3.01 15.58
CA TRP A 510 14.16 3.52 15.76
C TRP A 510 14.42 4.11 17.14
N GLU A 511 13.41 4.18 18.01
CA GLU A 511 13.56 4.78 19.33
C GLU A 511 14.05 3.77 20.38
N PRO A 512 15.18 4.01 21.07
CA PRO A 512 15.71 3.10 22.09
C PRO A 512 14.67 2.69 23.15
N GLU A 513 13.86 3.65 23.58
CA GLU A 513 12.87 3.46 24.64
C GLU A 513 11.68 2.61 24.18
N ALA A 514 11.32 2.70 22.89
CA ALA A 514 10.30 1.87 22.26
C ALA A 514 10.83 0.46 21.98
N LEU A 515 12.03 0.38 21.39
CA LEU A 515 12.72 -0.87 21.08
C LEU A 515 12.92 -1.75 22.32
N ALA A 516 13.10 -1.15 23.50
CA ALA A 516 13.21 -1.88 24.77
C ALA A 516 12.01 -2.79 25.09
N PHE A 517 10.82 -2.50 24.54
CA PHE A 517 9.64 -3.35 24.71
C PHE A 517 9.06 -3.92 23.40
N ILE A 518 9.49 -3.41 22.23
CA ILE A 518 9.22 -4.03 20.92
C ILE A 518 10.10 -5.27 20.70
N SER A 519 11.30 -5.28 21.29
CA SER A 519 12.28 -6.36 21.13
C SER A 519 12.49 -7.19 22.40
N GLY A 520 13.07 -8.36 22.24
CA GLY A 520 13.49 -9.28 23.29
C GLY A 520 13.76 -10.67 22.73
N HIS A 521 14.82 -11.33 23.20
CA HIS A 521 15.27 -12.61 22.65
C HIS A 521 14.19 -13.69 22.79
N TYR A 522 13.89 -14.41 21.70
CA TYR A 522 12.74 -15.32 21.65
C TYR A 522 12.82 -16.50 22.63
N GLU A 523 14.03 -16.95 22.99
CA GLU A 523 14.23 -18.07 23.93
C GLU A 523 14.36 -17.64 25.38
N THR A 524 15.05 -16.53 25.63
CA THR A 524 15.48 -16.13 26.98
C THR A 524 14.65 -14.98 27.53
N GLY A 525 14.00 -14.21 26.66
CA GLY A 525 13.29 -12.99 27.03
C GLY A 525 14.21 -11.80 27.34
N GLU A 526 15.53 -11.98 27.27
CA GLU A 526 16.51 -10.92 27.54
C GLU A 526 16.34 -9.75 26.55
N PRO A 527 16.51 -8.50 26.99
CA PRO A 527 16.37 -7.32 26.13
C PRO A 527 17.45 -7.31 25.04
N LEU A 528 17.19 -6.58 23.95
CA LEU A 528 18.20 -6.32 22.92
C LEU A 528 19.45 -5.70 23.59
N PRO A 529 20.63 -6.34 23.50
CA PRO A 529 21.84 -5.82 24.11
C PRO A 529 22.13 -4.40 23.64
N LYS A 530 22.50 -3.52 24.57
CA LYS A 530 22.81 -2.11 24.27
C LYS A 530 23.82 -1.97 23.13
N GLU A 531 24.83 -2.84 23.08
CA GLU A 531 25.83 -2.81 22.01
C GLU A 531 25.22 -3.09 20.62
N LEU A 532 24.30 -4.06 20.50
CA LEU A 532 23.60 -4.34 19.24
C LEU A 532 22.65 -3.21 18.87
N LEU A 533 21.94 -2.65 19.85
CA LEU A 533 21.10 -1.47 19.66
C LEU A 533 21.91 -0.28 19.14
N ASP A 534 23.02 0.08 19.80
CA ASP A 534 23.89 1.19 19.39
C ASP A 534 24.39 1.01 17.94
N LYS A 535 24.75 -0.23 17.57
CA LYS A 535 25.19 -0.58 16.20
C LYS A 535 24.05 -0.46 15.18
N MET A 536 22.84 -0.91 15.53
CA MET A 536 21.65 -0.80 14.68
C MET A 536 21.32 0.67 14.41
N LEU A 537 21.34 1.51 15.44
CA LEU A 537 21.09 2.95 15.32
C LEU A 537 22.19 3.65 14.51
N ALA A 538 23.46 3.27 14.69
CA ALA A 538 24.57 3.78 13.88
C ALA A 538 24.43 3.41 12.40
N ALA A 539 23.79 2.27 12.10
CA ALA A 539 23.53 1.80 10.74
C ALA A 539 22.21 2.31 10.13
N LYS A 540 21.36 3.05 10.89
CA LYS A 540 20.04 3.53 10.44
C LYS A 540 20.09 4.19 9.05
N ASN A 541 21.06 5.08 8.84
CA ASN A 541 21.20 5.85 7.60
C ASN A 541 22.25 5.26 6.64
N TYR A 542 22.64 4.00 6.83
CA TYR A 542 23.55 3.33 5.91
C TYR A 542 22.90 3.21 4.53
N GLN A 543 23.55 3.80 3.52
CA GLN A 543 23.06 3.83 2.13
C GLN A 543 21.66 4.47 1.94
N ALA A 544 21.26 5.36 2.84
CA ALA A 544 19.97 6.06 2.76
C ALA A 544 19.79 6.83 1.44
N ALA A 545 20.85 7.43 0.89
CA ALA A 545 20.76 8.14 -0.39
C ALA A 545 20.61 7.19 -1.58
N LEU A 546 21.20 5.99 -1.54
CA LEU A 546 20.92 4.93 -2.52
C LEU A 546 19.44 4.50 -2.48
N PHE A 547 18.87 4.35 -1.28
CA PHE A 547 17.46 4.01 -1.09
C PHE A 547 16.53 5.12 -1.61
N ILE A 548 16.71 6.37 -1.20
CA ILE A 548 15.85 7.49 -1.64
C ILE A 548 15.90 7.66 -3.16
N LEU A 549 17.08 7.56 -3.78
CA LEU A 549 17.16 7.71 -5.23
C LEU A 549 16.49 6.55 -5.98
N ARG A 550 16.32 5.38 -5.35
CA ARG A 550 15.50 4.30 -5.91
C ARG A 550 14.02 4.65 -5.85
N GLN A 551 13.54 5.23 -4.74
CA GLN A 551 12.17 5.73 -4.63
C GLN A 551 11.89 6.88 -5.61
N LEU A 552 12.87 7.77 -5.82
CA LEU A 552 12.80 8.83 -6.83
C LEU A 552 12.78 8.28 -8.26
N GLU A 553 13.51 7.20 -8.57
CA GLU A 553 13.42 6.53 -9.86
C GLU A 553 11.98 6.07 -10.12
N PHE A 554 11.32 5.46 -9.13
CA PHE A 554 9.93 5.03 -9.25
C PHE A 554 8.96 6.20 -9.40
N GLY A 555 9.09 7.24 -8.56
CA GLY A 555 8.24 8.43 -8.60
C GLY A 555 8.36 9.19 -9.92
N LEU A 556 9.58 9.46 -10.38
CA LEU A 556 9.81 10.11 -11.68
C LEU A 556 9.34 9.24 -12.83
N PHE A 557 9.53 7.91 -12.76
CA PHE A 557 9.09 6.99 -13.81
C PHE A 557 7.59 7.00 -13.97
N ASP A 558 6.85 6.79 -12.88
CA ASP A 558 5.39 6.87 -12.87
C ASP A 558 4.90 8.22 -13.40
N PHE A 559 5.41 9.31 -12.82
CA PHE A 559 4.86 10.62 -13.08
C PHE A 559 5.13 11.10 -14.51
N ARG A 560 6.36 10.94 -15.03
CA ARG A 560 6.69 11.29 -16.42
C ARG A 560 5.93 10.43 -17.41
N LEU A 561 5.74 9.13 -17.12
CA LEU A 561 5.02 8.22 -18.01
C LEU A 561 3.58 8.67 -18.26
N HIS A 562 2.92 9.24 -17.24
CA HIS A 562 1.55 9.74 -17.35
C HIS A 562 1.45 11.21 -17.79
N ALA A 563 2.44 12.04 -17.45
CA ALA A 563 2.46 13.46 -17.82
C ALA A 563 2.92 13.69 -19.27
N GLU A 564 3.88 12.90 -19.75
CA GLU A 564 4.55 13.10 -21.05
C GLU A 564 4.05 12.14 -22.15
N PHE A 565 3.03 11.31 -21.86
CA PHE A 565 2.51 10.34 -22.83
C PHE A 565 2.05 11.04 -24.12
N ASN A 566 2.49 10.52 -25.26
CA ASN A 566 2.12 11.01 -26.57
C ASN A 566 1.61 9.86 -27.47
N PRO A 567 0.33 9.86 -27.87
CA PRO A 567 -0.26 8.78 -28.69
C PRO A 567 0.45 8.56 -30.03
N GLN A 568 1.04 9.59 -30.63
CA GLN A 568 1.76 9.48 -31.91
C GLN A 568 3.13 8.81 -31.77
N GLN A 569 3.67 8.73 -30.55
CA GLN A 569 4.98 8.16 -30.25
C GLN A 569 4.89 6.77 -29.58
N GLY A 570 3.69 6.35 -29.17
CA GLY A 570 3.48 5.16 -28.35
C GLY A 570 3.91 5.36 -26.89
N ALA A 571 3.84 4.28 -26.11
CA ALA A 571 4.03 4.36 -24.66
C ALA A 571 5.47 4.62 -24.20
N LYS A 572 6.48 4.24 -25.01
CA LYS A 572 7.91 4.48 -24.73
C LYS A 572 8.36 4.10 -23.31
N ILE A 573 7.78 3.05 -22.75
CA ILE A 573 7.89 2.72 -21.32
C ILE A 573 9.36 2.50 -20.93
N LEU A 574 10.08 1.67 -21.67
CA LEU A 574 11.47 1.33 -21.36
C LEU A 574 12.44 2.47 -21.70
N GLU A 575 12.13 3.27 -22.73
CA GLU A 575 12.89 4.46 -23.10
C GLU A 575 12.79 5.54 -22.02
N THR A 576 11.59 5.85 -21.55
CA THR A 576 11.34 6.79 -20.45
C THR A 576 12.08 6.34 -19.19
N LEU A 577 11.99 5.05 -18.84
CA LEU A 577 12.77 4.50 -17.74
C LEU A 577 14.28 4.71 -17.93
N PHE A 578 14.79 4.42 -19.12
CA PHE A 578 16.21 4.55 -19.41
C PHE A 578 16.69 6.01 -19.29
N GLU A 579 15.89 6.97 -19.74
CA GLU A 579 16.17 8.40 -19.57
C GLU A 579 16.23 8.81 -18.10
N ILE A 580 15.27 8.35 -17.28
CA ILE A 580 15.20 8.65 -15.85
C ILE A 580 16.39 8.02 -15.14
N LYS A 581 16.74 6.78 -15.48
CA LYS A 581 17.93 6.12 -14.95
C LYS A 581 19.21 6.89 -15.24
N LYS A 582 19.34 7.59 -16.37
CA LYS A 582 20.51 8.47 -16.61
C LYS A 582 20.58 9.66 -15.67
N GLN A 583 19.43 10.13 -15.17
CA GLN A 583 19.34 11.27 -14.27
C GLN A 583 19.56 10.87 -12.82
N VAL A 584 18.89 9.79 -12.39
CA VAL A 584 18.88 9.39 -10.97
C VAL A 584 19.63 8.10 -10.69
N ALA A 585 19.76 7.15 -11.61
CA ALA A 585 20.42 5.87 -11.36
C ALA A 585 21.94 5.93 -11.55
N VAL A 586 22.65 5.30 -10.62
CA VAL A 586 24.12 5.23 -10.54
C VAL A 586 24.60 3.77 -10.54
N VAL A 587 23.70 2.82 -10.29
CA VAL A 587 23.95 1.37 -10.45
C VAL A 587 23.63 0.99 -11.90
N PRO A 588 24.50 0.24 -12.59
CA PRO A 588 24.20 -0.31 -13.91
C PRO A 588 22.85 -1.02 -13.91
N SER A 589 22.05 -0.84 -14.95
CA SER A 589 20.81 -1.57 -15.12
C SER A 589 20.92 -2.46 -16.34
N PRO A 590 20.61 -3.77 -16.23
CA PRO A 590 20.64 -4.62 -17.39
C PRO A 590 19.56 -4.17 -18.39
N THR A 591 19.89 -4.18 -19.68
CA THR A 591 18.95 -3.81 -20.76
C THR A 591 17.75 -4.75 -20.86
N TRP A 592 17.89 -5.97 -20.34
CA TRP A 592 16.83 -6.96 -20.23
C TRP A 592 15.95 -6.77 -18.99
N GLY A 593 16.25 -5.83 -18.08
CA GLY A 593 15.43 -5.59 -16.90
C GLY A 593 14.02 -5.10 -17.27
N ARG A 594 13.00 -5.59 -16.56
CA ARG A 594 11.57 -5.36 -16.81
C ARG A 594 10.81 -5.02 -15.53
N PHE A 595 11.41 -4.20 -14.67
CA PHE A 595 10.74 -3.79 -13.44
C PHE A 595 9.32 -3.20 -13.66
N PRO A 596 9.02 -2.44 -14.76
CA PRO A 596 7.68 -1.88 -14.95
C PRO A 596 6.60 -2.96 -15.09
N HIS A 597 6.97 -4.18 -15.52
CA HIS A 597 6.05 -5.30 -15.73
C HIS A 597 5.55 -5.93 -14.43
N ALA A 598 6.17 -5.61 -13.29
CA ALA A 598 5.74 -6.01 -11.95
C ALA A 598 5.56 -4.82 -10.99
N PHE A 599 5.47 -3.59 -11.51
CA PHE A 599 5.18 -2.38 -10.74
C PHE A 599 3.68 -2.18 -10.52
N SER A 600 3.07 -3.09 -9.74
CA SER A 600 1.63 -3.14 -9.50
C SER A 600 1.04 -1.85 -8.91
N HIS A 601 1.82 -1.04 -8.19
CA HIS A 601 1.36 0.23 -7.60
C HIS A 601 0.67 1.14 -8.63
N ILE A 602 1.21 1.23 -9.85
CA ILE A 602 0.75 2.20 -10.85
C ILE A 602 -0.09 1.56 -11.97
N PHE A 603 0.03 0.26 -12.19
CA PHE A 603 -0.72 -0.45 -13.25
C PHE A 603 -1.89 -1.28 -12.74
N ALA A 604 -1.89 -1.65 -11.45
CA ALA A 604 -2.93 -2.47 -10.83
C ALA A 604 -3.29 -2.00 -9.40
N GLY A 605 -2.95 -0.76 -9.06
CA GLY A 605 -3.16 -0.14 -7.76
C GLY A 605 -3.49 1.35 -7.90
N GLY A 606 -3.65 2.04 -6.76
CA GLY A 606 -4.11 3.43 -6.71
C GLY A 606 -3.08 4.53 -6.99
N TYR A 607 -1.82 4.17 -7.32
CA TYR A 607 -0.71 5.14 -7.36
C TYR A 607 -0.35 5.62 -8.78
N ALA A 608 -1.24 5.45 -9.76
CA ALA A 608 -0.99 5.95 -11.11
C ALA A 608 -0.90 7.48 -11.15
N ALA A 609 0.22 8.02 -11.66
CA ALA A 609 0.59 9.43 -11.53
C ALA A 609 0.50 9.91 -10.06
N GLY A 610 0.94 9.05 -9.15
CA GLY A 610 0.72 9.18 -7.72
C GLY A 610 1.78 8.50 -6.87
N TYR A 611 2.76 7.79 -7.44
CA TYR A 611 3.79 7.12 -6.63
C TYR A 611 4.68 8.12 -5.87
N TYR A 612 4.75 9.38 -6.32
CA TYR A 612 5.39 10.47 -5.58
C TYR A 612 4.80 10.67 -4.17
N SER A 613 3.57 10.22 -3.94
CA SER A 613 2.85 10.32 -2.66
C SER A 613 3.65 9.76 -1.49
N TYR A 614 4.44 8.69 -1.70
CA TYR A 614 5.31 8.14 -0.66
C TYR A 614 6.34 9.16 -0.17
N LEU A 615 7.08 9.80 -1.08
CA LEU A 615 8.10 10.80 -0.69
C LEU A 615 7.45 12.10 -0.24
N TRP A 616 6.30 12.46 -0.81
CA TRP A 616 5.56 13.66 -0.42
C TRP A 616 5.04 13.56 1.01
N ALA A 617 4.41 12.43 1.34
CA ALA A 617 3.93 12.17 2.69
C ALA A 617 5.05 11.89 3.68
N ASP A 618 6.22 11.39 3.23
CA ASP A 618 7.39 11.22 4.11
C ASP A 618 7.86 12.57 4.66
N VAL A 619 7.78 13.64 3.85
CA VAL A 619 8.02 15.01 4.34
C VAL A 619 7.03 15.38 5.45
N LEU A 620 5.74 15.06 5.27
CA LEU A 620 4.73 15.30 6.29
C LEU A 620 5.03 14.46 7.55
N ALA A 621 5.37 13.18 7.38
CA ALA A 621 5.58 12.23 8.47
C ALA A 621 6.81 12.56 9.30
N ALA A 622 7.95 12.80 8.65
CA ALA A 622 9.19 13.21 9.30
C ALA A 622 9.01 14.51 10.08
N ASP A 623 8.35 15.51 9.48
CA ASP A 623 8.14 16.79 10.16
C ASP A 623 7.07 16.69 11.26
N ALA A 624 6.03 15.87 11.09
CA ALA A 624 5.10 15.57 12.17
C ALA A 624 5.80 14.88 13.35
N TYR A 625 6.70 13.94 13.06
CA TYR A 625 7.48 13.24 14.07
C TYR A 625 8.49 14.15 14.76
N SER A 626 9.06 15.14 14.06
CA SER A 626 9.99 16.10 14.67
C SER A 626 9.40 16.83 15.89
N ARG A 627 8.08 17.03 15.94
CA ARG A 627 7.40 17.56 17.12
C ARG A 627 7.48 16.62 18.33
N PHE A 628 7.44 15.31 18.11
CA PHE A 628 7.67 14.32 19.17
C PHE A 628 9.15 14.30 19.60
N GLU A 629 10.09 14.54 18.69
CA GLU A 629 11.51 14.71 19.05
C GLU A 629 11.71 15.96 19.92
N GLU A 630 10.98 17.04 19.63
CA GLU A 630 11.00 18.30 20.39
C GLU A 630 10.33 18.17 21.79
N GLU A 631 9.20 17.47 21.88
CA GLU A 631 8.32 17.45 23.06
C GLU A 631 8.40 16.15 23.89
N GLY A 632 9.08 15.12 23.36
CA GLY A 632 9.23 13.77 23.92
C GLY A 632 8.43 12.72 23.14
N ILE A 633 9.08 11.60 22.80
CA ILE A 633 8.54 10.56 21.89
C ILE A 633 7.30 9.81 22.41
N PHE A 634 7.03 9.91 23.72
CA PHE A 634 5.82 9.41 24.37
C PHE A 634 5.00 10.52 25.02
N ASN A 635 5.13 11.76 24.54
CA ASN A 635 4.32 12.88 25.01
C ASN A 635 2.85 12.65 24.66
N ARG A 636 2.03 12.45 25.69
CA ARG A 636 0.59 12.15 25.54
C ARG A 636 -0.19 13.34 24.96
N GLU A 637 0.22 14.58 25.22
CA GLU A 637 -0.44 15.77 24.67
C GLU A 637 -0.19 15.89 23.17
N THR A 638 1.05 15.65 22.72
CA THR A 638 1.41 15.59 21.29
C THR A 638 0.68 14.45 20.59
N GLY A 639 0.63 13.26 21.21
CA GLY A 639 -0.15 12.12 20.73
C GLY A 639 -1.64 12.39 20.61
N GLN A 640 -2.23 13.03 21.63
CA GLN A 640 -3.63 13.45 21.58
C GLN A 640 -3.87 14.49 20.47
N SER A 641 -2.95 15.43 20.29
CA SER A 641 -3.01 16.43 19.22
C SER A 641 -2.96 15.77 17.83
N PHE A 642 -2.11 14.77 17.62
CA PHE A 642 -2.05 14.02 16.36
C PHE A 642 -3.34 13.23 16.12
N LEU A 643 -3.88 12.57 17.15
CA LEU A 643 -5.16 11.88 17.10
C LEU A 643 -6.30 12.83 16.71
N ASP A 644 -6.39 14.00 17.35
CA ASP A 644 -7.49 14.96 17.18
C ASP A 644 -7.43 15.74 15.87
N ASN A 645 -6.26 15.86 15.25
CA ASN A 645 -6.07 16.64 14.02
C ASN A 645 -5.87 15.78 12.78
N ILE A 646 -5.30 14.59 12.90
CA ILE A 646 -4.99 13.71 11.75
C ILE A 646 -5.92 12.49 11.78
N LEU A 647 -5.70 11.56 12.71
CA LEU A 647 -6.33 10.23 12.69
C LEU A 647 -7.86 10.25 12.85
N THR A 648 -8.42 11.21 13.60
CA THR A 648 -9.87 11.27 13.84
C THR A 648 -10.66 11.98 12.73
N ARG A 649 -9.97 12.66 11.79
CA ARG A 649 -10.58 13.62 10.85
C ARG A 649 -10.89 13.06 9.47
N GLY A 650 -10.31 11.93 9.10
CA GLY A 650 -10.47 11.32 7.78
C GLY A 650 -10.39 12.34 6.64
N GLY A 651 -11.21 12.18 5.60
CA GLY A 651 -11.28 13.09 4.46
C GLY A 651 -12.15 14.34 4.66
N SER A 652 -12.50 14.69 5.90
CA SER A 652 -13.51 15.75 6.17
C SER A 652 -13.00 17.19 6.01
N GLU A 653 -11.69 17.39 6.03
CA GLU A 653 -11.01 18.69 5.90
C GLU A 653 -9.71 18.52 5.08
N GLU A 654 -9.17 19.61 4.53
CA GLU A 654 -7.95 19.55 3.72
C GLU A 654 -6.71 19.13 4.54
N PRO A 655 -5.89 18.17 4.09
CA PRO A 655 -4.76 17.66 4.87
C PRO A 655 -3.74 18.72 5.28
N MET A 656 -3.50 19.73 4.43
CA MET A 656 -2.60 20.83 4.76
C MET A 656 -3.09 21.65 5.97
N GLU A 657 -4.40 21.87 6.07
CA GLU A 657 -5.00 22.58 7.20
C GLU A 657 -4.96 21.72 8.47
N LEU A 658 -5.24 20.42 8.34
CA LEU A 658 -5.10 19.44 9.43
C LEU A 658 -3.65 19.41 9.96
N PHE A 659 -2.68 19.36 9.05
CA PHE A 659 -1.26 19.37 9.37
C PHE A 659 -0.86 20.66 10.08
N LYS A 660 -1.24 21.84 9.57
CA LYS A 660 -0.96 23.13 10.23
C LYS A 660 -1.54 23.21 11.63
N ARG A 661 -2.75 22.68 11.87
CA ARG A 661 -3.34 22.62 13.22
C ARG A 661 -2.53 21.75 14.17
N PHE A 662 -1.99 20.64 13.68
CA PHE A 662 -1.12 19.76 14.48
C PHE A 662 0.29 20.34 14.67
N ARG A 663 0.95 20.78 13.61
CA ARG A 663 2.37 21.18 13.62
C ARG A 663 2.59 22.64 14.01
N GLY A 664 1.57 23.49 13.81
CA GLY A 664 1.63 24.95 14.00
C GLY A 664 2.20 25.73 12.80
N ARG A 665 2.61 25.03 11.74
CA ARG A 665 3.20 25.60 10.51
C ARG A 665 3.05 24.62 9.33
N GLU A 666 3.40 25.08 8.14
CA GLU A 666 3.53 24.22 6.95
C GLU A 666 4.69 23.22 7.06
N PRO A 667 4.63 22.09 6.33
CA PRO A 667 5.65 21.05 6.37
C PRO A 667 6.97 21.52 5.76
N GLN A 668 8.08 21.03 6.30
CA GLN A 668 9.44 21.38 5.88
C GLN A 668 10.22 20.14 5.44
N LEU A 669 10.75 20.18 4.20
CA LEU A 669 11.57 19.12 3.62
C LEU A 669 12.82 18.80 4.45
N ASP A 670 13.35 19.78 5.19
CA ASP A 670 14.58 19.65 5.97
C ASP A 670 14.48 18.54 7.03
N ALA A 671 13.29 18.32 7.64
CA ALA A 671 13.08 17.26 8.61
C ALA A 671 13.32 15.86 8.01
N MET A 672 12.78 15.62 6.81
CA MET A 672 13.03 14.38 6.06
C MET A 672 14.52 14.23 5.73
N LEU A 673 15.16 15.28 5.21
CA LEU A 673 16.59 15.22 4.86
C LEU A 673 17.46 14.89 6.08
N GLU A 674 17.16 15.47 7.25
CA GLU A 674 17.84 15.18 8.50
C GLU A 674 17.64 13.72 8.93
N HIS A 675 16.41 13.22 8.88
CA HIS A 675 16.08 11.83 9.25
C HIS A 675 16.86 10.81 8.41
N TYR A 676 17.01 11.05 7.11
CA TYR A 676 17.83 10.21 6.22
C TYR A 676 19.34 10.53 6.26
N GLY A 677 19.77 11.51 7.06
CA GLY A 677 21.15 11.94 7.13
C GLY A 677 21.69 12.52 5.82
N ILE A 678 20.81 13.05 4.97
CA ILE A 678 21.17 13.68 3.69
C ILE A 678 21.58 15.12 3.95
N LYS A 679 22.86 15.40 3.75
CA LYS A 679 23.40 16.75 3.87
C LYS A 679 23.32 17.47 2.53
N GLY A 680 22.35 18.37 2.40
CA GLY A 680 22.16 19.27 1.25
C GLY A 680 23.17 20.40 1.21
#